data_AF-A0A8H3BMD4-F1
#
_entry.id   AF-A0A8H3BMD4-F1
#
_cell.length_a   1.000
_cell.length_b   1.000
_cell.length_c   1.000
_cell.angle_alpha   90.00
_cell.angle_beta   90.00
_cell.angle_gamma   90.00
#
_symmetry.space_group_name_H-M   'P 1'
#
loop_
_entity.id
_entity.type
_entity.pdbx_description
1 polymer ?
#
loop_
_entity_poly.entity_id
_entity_poly.type
_entity_poly.pdbx_seq_one_letter_code
_entity_poly.pdbx_strand_id
1 'polypeptide(L)'
;MEGTRTIEAFSCPLRLLKCAFFWSSVVMNSITAGGIFCFPLIAPYLSQHLHLTQPEMSSIVLAGMMGQYPFASAWGIAIDKIGPWFCSLAAAILLSSSFGTFSYLLTHEGAFSHRWLVLLFFLAGSAAVASYFSALFATRYQAKPGGFATSLPLALFGLSPLFLSYVATLPTFRFDNGELDVPRFLTYLAVGTGGIHLISTFGLRVRYDITPIDDAMTQANSPVENLSERTPLIQKSLVTPPNSPPRRVLEHPDEDGSVIALLSDSSFWLFAFVFLVITGSSEMVISNIGSIVMTLPGADNTATQVRLISIANTLARLCSGPLADIISPVAEKDSYGSYKFPTSRRLSRMIFPAWALVCLSLVYFWTAFGIQSTSSLSILSVGTGLAYGAAWAVIPSITGTVWGFENLGRNFGIVGKKGHLPAFKDLPLKPEYPPHAAWGVWGEKDELGTVNNITQETITAASKEIKLGLSIPLNWSMDQPKYPLYERKGFHRENIAKTPRTINDDIIHFNTQCSSQWDSLRHFGYQAEKVFYNGLKQESLLANPSITTNGIHNWAKTGIVGRGVLLDFYAYAQRHNLDYNAFLQYGITLDQLRAVQADQGIEFRDGDILLIRFGFIAEYEALSDERKREVAKVPHTWAGVGQSKDFLEWFWDNHFAALAGDSPAFETNPPLADFLHPVILSGFGCPLGEMFDFERLAEECAAAQRWSFFFTSAPLNIPGGVASPPNAIAIL
;
A
#
# COMPACT_ATOMS: atom_id res chain seq x y z
N MET A 1 26.93 -33.66 -4.50
CA MET A 1 25.97 -34.71 -4.88
C MET A 1 24.97 -34.08 -5.82
N GLU A 2 25.05 -34.52 -7.07
CA GLU A 2 24.25 -34.06 -8.20
C GLU A 2 22.75 -34.33 -7.98
N GLY A 3 21.94 -33.36 -8.36
CA GLY A 3 20.50 -33.50 -8.58
C GLY A 3 20.16 -32.86 -9.91
N THR A 4 20.52 -33.55 -10.99
CA THR A 4 20.23 -33.26 -12.39
C THR A 4 18.74 -32.96 -12.58
N ARG A 5 18.40 -31.71 -12.93
CA ARG A 5 17.08 -31.38 -13.46
C ARG A 5 16.98 -31.93 -14.88
N THR A 6 16.44 -33.14 -14.99
CA THR A 6 15.96 -33.69 -16.26
C THR A 6 14.84 -32.80 -16.80
N ILE A 7 15.12 -32.14 -17.92
CA ILE A 7 14.11 -31.57 -18.80
C ILE A 7 13.41 -32.77 -19.45
N GLU A 8 12.39 -33.31 -18.78
CA GLU A 8 11.49 -34.28 -19.41
C GLU A 8 10.58 -33.51 -20.38
N ALA A 9 10.84 -33.72 -21.67
CA ALA A 9 9.88 -33.48 -22.73
C ALA A 9 8.66 -34.39 -22.51
N PHE A 10 7.74 -33.95 -21.64
CA PHE A 10 6.48 -34.66 -21.41
C PHE A 10 5.61 -34.64 -22.66
N SER A 11 5.07 -35.82 -22.99
CA SER A 11 4.17 -36.09 -24.10
C SER A 11 2.98 -35.12 -24.20
N CYS A 12 2.75 -34.61 -25.42
CA CYS A 12 1.64 -33.72 -25.82
C CYS A 12 0.26 -33.99 -25.15
N PRO A 13 -0.23 -35.25 -25.01
CA PRO A 13 -1.55 -35.52 -24.41
C PRO A 13 -1.67 -35.17 -22.92
N LEU A 14 -0.62 -35.32 -22.11
CA LEU A 14 -0.69 -35.01 -20.67
C LEU A 14 -0.77 -33.49 -20.44
N ARG A 15 -0.13 -32.69 -21.30
CA ARG A 15 -0.18 -31.22 -21.28
C ARG A 15 -1.58 -30.72 -21.64
N LEU A 16 -2.22 -31.31 -22.65
CA LEU A 16 -3.60 -31.02 -23.03
C LEU A 16 -4.58 -31.36 -21.92
N LEU A 17 -4.42 -32.51 -21.25
CA LEU A 17 -5.28 -32.91 -20.14
C LEU A 17 -5.17 -31.95 -18.94
N LYS A 18 -3.94 -31.55 -18.59
CA LYS A 18 -3.68 -30.54 -17.54
C LYS A 18 -4.31 -29.19 -17.87
N CYS A 19 -4.17 -28.73 -19.12
CA CYS A 19 -4.78 -27.49 -19.60
C CYS A 19 -6.31 -27.55 -19.56
N ALA A 20 -6.90 -28.64 -20.06
CA ALA A 20 -8.35 -28.86 -20.03
C ALA A 20 -8.90 -28.88 -18.59
N PHE A 21 -8.21 -29.54 -17.67
CA PHE A 21 -8.63 -29.61 -16.27
C PHE A 21 -8.55 -28.24 -15.56
N PHE A 22 -7.49 -27.47 -15.82
CA PHE A 22 -7.34 -26.11 -15.31
C PHE A 22 -8.47 -25.19 -15.79
N TRP A 23 -8.71 -25.12 -17.11
CA TRP A 23 -9.76 -24.26 -17.65
C TRP A 23 -11.16 -24.71 -17.27
N SER A 24 -11.40 -26.02 -17.21
CA SER A 24 -12.67 -26.56 -16.69
C SER A 24 -12.89 -26.12 -15.24
N SER A 25 -11.83 -26.10 -14.41
CA SER A 25 -11.93 -25.63 -13.03
C SER A 25 -12.23 -24.13 -12.96
N VAL A 26 -11.60 -23.31 -13.79
CA VAL A 26 -11.91 -21.87 -13.88
C VAL A 26 -13.37 -21.62 -14.28
N VAL A 27 -13.86 -22.34 -15.29
CA VAL A 27 -15.24 -22.24 -15.77
C VAL A 27 -16.24 -22.65 -14.70
N MET A 28 -16.03 -23.81 -14.08
CA MET A 28 -16.93 -24.37 -13.09
C MET A 28 -16.98 -23.54 -11.80
N ASN A 29 -15.84 -23.00 -11.37
CA ASN A 29 -15.76 -22.08 -10.24
C ASN A 29 -16.54 -20.78 -10.55
N SER A 30 -16.35 -20.22 -11.76
CA SER A 30 -17.03 -18.97 -12.16
C SER A 30 -18.56 -19.13 -12.29
N ILE A 31 -19.04 -20.20 -12.93
CA ILE A 31 -20.48 -20.39 -13.23
C ILE A 31 -21.32 -20.76 -11.99
N THR A 32 -20.68 -21.17 -10.89
CA THR A 32 -21.36 -21.57 -9.65
C THR A 32 -21.20 -20.58 -8.50
N ALA A 33 -20.47 -19.48 -8.71
CA ALA A 33 -20.17 -18.49 -7.69
C ALA A 33 -21.37 -17.61 -7.26
N GLY A 34 -22.36 -17.40 -8.14
CA GLY A 34 -23.43 -16.41 -7.95
C GLY A 34 -24.63 -16.87 -7.16
N GLY A 35 -24.51 -17.84 -6.25
CA GLY A 35 -25.64 -18.37 -5.47
C GLY A 35 -26.41 -17.31 -4.66
N ILE A 36 -25.71 -16.28 -4.17
CA ILE A 36 -26.31 -15.16 -3.45
C ILE A 36 -27.29 -14.32 -4.30
N PHE A 37 -27.06 -14.25 -5.61
CA PHE A 37 -27.93 -13.50 -6.53
C PHE A 37 -29.21 -14.26 -6.89
N CYS A 38 -29.35 -15.52 -6.42
CA CYS A 38 -30.61 -16.27 -6.51
C CYS A 38 -31.59 -15.92 -5.38
N PHE A 39 -31.27 -14.99 -4.48
CA PHE A 39 -32.18 -14.57 -3.41
C PHE A 39 -33.58 -14.18 -3.89
N PRO A 40 -33.78 -13.48 -5.03
CA PRO A 40 -35.12 -13.16 -5.52
C PRO A 40 -36.01 -14.39 -5.78
N LEU A 41 -35.42 -15.57 -6.03
CA LEU A 41 -36.16 -16.84 -6.16
C LEU A 41 -36.56 -17.42 -4.80
N ILE A 42 -35.77 -17.13 -3.77
CA ILE A 42 -35.94 -17.62 -2.40
C ILE A 42 -36.88 -16.70 -1.59
N ALA A 43 -36.88 -15.40 -1.88
CA ALA A 43 -37.61 -14.38 -1.14
C ALA A 43 -39.13 -14.65 -1.02
N PRO A 44 -39.86 -15.08 -2.08
CA PRO A 44 -41.29 -15.37 -1.95
C PRO A 44 -41.58 -16.50 -0.96
N TYR A 45 -40.75 -17.54 -0.95
CA TYR A 45 -40.87 -18.66 -0.02
C TYR A 45 -40.65 -18.21 1.43
N LEU A 46 -39.62 -17.40 1.69
CA LEU A 46 -39.34 -16.86 3.02
C LEU A 46 -40.47 -15.95 3.53
N SER A 47 -41.06 -15.15 2.65
CA SER A 47 -42.21 -14.31 2.98
C SER A 47 -43.45 -15.15 3.34
N GLN A 48 -43.75 -16.18 2.54
CA GLN A 48 -44.96 -16.99 2.72
C GLN A 48 -44.85 -18.00 3.88
N HIS A 49 -43.71 -18.67 4.04
CA HIS A 49 -43.53 -19.77 4.99
C HIS A 49 -42.94 -19.32 6.34
N LEU A 50 -42.13 -18.26 6.37
CA LEU A 50 -41.54 -17.73 7.61
C LEU A 50 -42.16 -16.40 8.04
N HIS A 51 -43.12 -15.86 7.28
CA HIS A 51 -43.80 -14.59 7.56
C HIS A 51 -42.83 -13.41 7.77
N LEU A 52 -41.66 -13.43 7.10
CA LEU A 52 -40.68 -12.36 7.19
C LEU A 52 -41.23 -11.06 6.62
N THR A 53 -41.01 -9.96 7.33
CA THR A 53 -41.35 -8.62 6.87
C THR A 53 -40.38 -8.16 5.76
N GLN A 54 -40.80 -7.16 4.97
CA GLN A 54 -39.95 -6.59 3.92
C GLN A 54 -38.59 -6.08 4.45
N PRO A 55 -38.51 -5.34 5.58
CA PRO A 55 -37.22 -4.93 6.15
C PRO A 55 -36.30 -6.10 6.54
N GLU A 56 -36.86 -7.20 7.05
CA GLU A 56 -36.09 -8.39 7.41
C GLU A 56 -35.53 -9.08 6.17
N MET A 57 -36.33 -9.24 5.11
CA MET A 57 -35.83 -9.79 3.84
C MET A 57 -34.73 -8.91 3.24
N SER A 58 -34.92 -7.59 3.22
CA SER A 58 -33.91 -6.63 2.76
C SER A 58 -32.62 -6.71 3.57
N SER A 59 -32.71 -6.94 4.89
CA SER A 59 -31.53 -7.08 5.76
C SER A 59 -30.71 -8.34 5.43
N ILE A 60 -31.36 -9.44 5.06
CA ILE A 60 -30.67 -10.67 4.62
C ILE A 60 -29.92 -10.44 3.32
N VAL A 61 -30.56 -9.84 2.31
CA VAL A 61 -29.92 -9.53 1.03
C VAL A 61 -28.76 -8.58 1.21
N LEU A 62 -28.97 -7.49 1.97
CA LEU A 62 -27.95 -6.49 2.22
C LEU A 62 -26.74 -7.11 2.93
N ALA A 63 -26.96 -8.05 3.86
CA ALA A 63 -25.87 -8.77 4.50
C ALA A 63 -25.07 -9.61 3.50
N GLY A 64 -25.71 -10.27 2.54
CA GLY A 64 -25.03 -10.95 1.44
C GLY A 64 -24.21 -10.00 0.55
N MET A 65 -24.66 -8.77 0.33
CA MET A 65 -23.88 -7.76 -0.39
C MET A 65 -22.71 -7.23 0.44
N MET A 66 -22.96 -6.94 1.72
CA MET A 66 -21.95 -6.52 2.69
C MET A 66 -20.89 -7.59 2.94
N GLY A 67 -21.19 -8.87 2.71
CA GLY A 67 -20.20 -9.95 2.78
C GLY A 67 -19.17 -9.93 1.65
N GLN A 68 -19.49 -9.30 0.50
CA GLN A 68 -18.64 -9.32 -0.68
C GLN A 68 -17.44 -8.37 -0.56
N TYR A 69 -17.69 -7.10 -0.28
CA TYR A 69 -16.71 -6.03 -0.45
C TYR A 69 -15.65 -5.90 0.66
N PRO A 70 -15.99 -5.96 1.97
CA PRO A 70 -15.04 -5.69 3.06
C PRO A 70 -13.89 -6.69 3.14
N PHE A 71 -14.08 -7.92 2.64
CA PHE A 71 -13.07 -8.98 2.64
C PHE A 71 -12.37 -9.16 1.30
N ALA A 72 -12.69 -8.35 0.29
CA ALA A 72 -12.03 -8.39 -1.01
C ALA A 72 -10.50 -8.19 -0.87
N SER A 73 -10.05 -7.28 0.00
CA SER A 73 -8.62 -7.10 0.34
C SER A 73 -8.00 -8.33 0.98
N ALA A 74 -8.69 -8.95 1.93
CA ALA A 74 -8.19 -10.15 2.62
C ALA A 74 -8.05 -11.33 1.64
N TRP A 75 -9.04 -11.54 0.76
CA TRP A 75 -8.97 -12.54 -0.30
C TRP A 75 -7.92 -12.20 -1.35
N GLY A 76 -7.71 -10.92 -1.66
CA GLY A 76 -6.63 -10.43 -2.51
C GLY A 76 -5.24 -10.70 -1.92
N ILE A 77 -5.04 -10.45 -0.63
CA ILE A 77 -3.77 -10.78 0.04
C ILE A 77 -3.56 -12.30 0.07
N ALA A 78 -4.62 -13.07 0.35
CA ALA A 78 -4.54 -14.52 0.35
C ALA A 78 -4.20 -15.09 -1.04
N ILE A 79 -4.73 -14.50 -2.11
CA ILE A 79 -4.43 -14.94 -3.47
C ILE A 79 -3.01 -14.60 -3.88
N ASP A 80 -2.53 -13.41 -3.53
CA ASP A 80 -1.17 -12.96 -3.85
C ASP A 80 -0.12 -13.80 -3.08
N LYS A 81 -0.40 -14.21 -1.83
CA LYS A 81 0.53 -14.99 -0.98
C LYS A 81 0.46 -16.51 -1.17
N ILE A 82 -0.74 -17.08 -1.29
CA ILE A 82 -0.97 -18.54 -1.23
C ILE A 82 -1.36 -19.09 -2.61
N GLY A 83 -2.05 -18.28 -3.42
CA GLY A 83 -2.53 -18.61 -4.74
C GLY A 83 -4.03 -18.91 -4.83
N PRO A 84 -4.57 -19.03 -6.06
CA PRO A 84 -6.00 -19.10 -6.36
C PRO A 84 -6.70 -20.35 -5.80
N TRP A 85 -5.99 -21.48 -5.73
CA TRP A 85 -6.55 -22.73 -5.20
C TRP A 85 -7.06 -22.59 -3.75
N PHE A 86 -6.41 -21.76 -2.93
CA PHE A 86 -6.80 -21.56 -1.54
C PHE A 86 -8.14 -20.83 -1.44
N CYS A 87 -8.34 -19.80 -2.26
CA CYS A 87 -9.60 -19.08 -2.32
C CYS A 87 -10.75 -19.98 -2.82
N SER A 88 -10.48 -20.91 -3.76
CA SER A 88 -11.44 -21.94 -4.17
C SER A 88 -11.83 -22.87 -3.02
N LEU A 89 -10.86 -23.30 -2.21
CA LEU A 89 -11.11 -24.17 -1.06
C LEU A 89 -11.93 -23.44 0.01
N ALA A 90 -11.59 -22.19 0.28
CA ALA A 90 -12.35 -21.36 1.22
C ALA A 90 -13.79 -21.15 0.75
N ALA A 91 -14.01 -20.88 -0.55
CA ALA A 91 -15.34 -20.78 -1.13
C ALA A 91 -16.13 -22.09 -0.96
N ALA A 92 -15.50 -23.25 -1.16
CA ALA A 92 -16.13 -24.55 -0.95
C ALA A 92 -16.66 -24.72 0.48
N ILE A 93 -15.84 -24.40 1.48
CA ILE A 93 -16.20 -24.53 2.90
C ILE A 93 -17.30 -23.52 3.27
N LEU A 94 -17.16 -22.27 2.87
CA LEU A 94 -18.10 -21.20 3.22
C LEU A 94 -19.46 -21.36 2.54
N LEU A 95 -19.51 -21.74 1.25
CA LEU A 95 -20.78 -22.00 0.55
C LEU A 95 -21.48 -23.24 1.11
N SER A 96 -20.73 -24.32 1.37
CA SER A 96 -21.30 -25.56 1.93
C SER A 96 -21.89 -25.33 3.32
N SER A 97 -21.14 -24.64 4.19
CA SER A 97 -21.60 -24.34 5.56
C SER A 97 -22.74 -23.32 5.56
N SER A 98 -22.66 -22.27 4.75
CA SER A 98 -23.70 -21.24 4.69
C SER A 98 -25.04 -21.79 4.18
N PHE A 99 -25.09 -22.27 2.94
CA PHE A 99 -26.34 -22.75 2.36
C PHE A 99 -26.85 -24.04 3.00
N GLY A 100 -25.94 -24.90 3.49
CA GLY A 100 -26.30 -26.13 4.19
C GLY A 100 -26.99 -25.83 5.52
N THR A 101 -26.43 -24.91 6.31
CA THR A 101 -27.05 -24.46 7.57
C THR A 101 -28.34 -23.69 7.28
N PHE A 102 -28.39 -22.88 6.22
CA PHE A 102 -29.60 -22.18 5.81
C PHE A 102 -30.74 -23.19 5.53
N SER A 103 -30.47 -24.20 4.71
CA SER A 103 -31.44 -25.27 4.42
C SER A 103 -31.89 -26.02 5.68
N TYR A 104 -30.94 -26.33 6.58
CA TYR A 104 -31.24 -26.98 7.86
C TYR A 104 -32.20 -26.14 8.73
N LEU A 105 -31.96 -24.83 8.84
CA LEU A 105 -32.81 -23.92 9.60
C LEU A 105 -34.22 -23.76 9.02
N LEU A 106 -34.40 -23.97 7.71
CA LEU A 106 -35.73 -23.93 7.07
C LEU A 106 -36.54 -25.21 7.30
N THR A 107 -35.90 -26.34 7.63
CA THR A 107 -36.55 -27.65 7.76
C THR A 107 -36.86 -28.04 9.20
N HIS A 108 -36.27 -27.36 10.19
CA HIS A 108 -36.45 -27.65 11.61
C HIS A 108 -37.21 -26.51 12.31
N GLU A 109 -38.49 -26.75 12.63
CA GLU A 109 -39.33 -25.80 13.35
C GLU A 109 -38.77 -25.52 14.76
N GLY A 110 -38.55 -24.23 15.09
CA GLY A 110 -38.14 -23.77 16.43
C GLY A 110 -36.70 -23.28 16.59
N ALA A 111 -35.79 -23.53 15.64
CA ALA A 111 -34.39 -23.04 15.67
C ALA A 111 -34.18 -21.70 14.94
N PHE A 112 -35.26 -21.10 14.44
CA PHE A 112 -35.25 -19.96 13.54
C PHE A 112 -34.91 -18.65 14.25
N SER A 113 -33.87 -17.95 13.79
CA SER A 113 -33.67 -16.53 14.07
C SER A 113 -33.30 -15.80 12.79
N HIS A 114 -34.00 -14.71 12.50
CA HIS A 114 -33.67 -13.79 11.41
C HIS A 114 -32.17 -13.43 11.38
N ARG A 115 -31.55 -13.26 12.56
CA ARG A 115 -30.11 -12.95 12.71
C ARG A 115 -29.20 -14.03 12.14
N TRP A 116 -29.59 -15.31 12.25
CA TRP A 116 -28.83 -16.40 11.67
C TRP A 116 -28.87 -16.37 10.15
N LEU A 117 -30.02 -16.06 9.55
CA LEU A 117 -30.14 -15.94 8.09
C LEU A 117 -29.28 -14.78 7.56
N VAL A 118 -29.26 -13.65 8.27
CA VAL A 118 -28.39 -12.50 7.98
C VAL A 118 -26.91 -12.92 7.99
N LEU A 119 -26.46 -13.60 9.04
CA LEU A 119 -25.06 -14.06 9.16
C LEU A 119 -24.69 -15.08 8.08
N LEU A 120 -25.55 -16.06 7.81
CA LEU A 120 -25.29 -17.09 6.80
C LEU A 120 -25.19 -16.45 5.41
N PHE A 121 -26.10 -15.54 5.07
CA PHE A 121 -26.06 -14.86 3.77
C PHE A 121 -24.82 -13.96 3.62
N PHE A 122 -24.38 -13.31 4.70
CA PHE A 122 -23.11 -12.58 4.75
C PHE A 122 -21.91 -13.49 4.45
N LEU A 123 -21.86 -14.69 5.05
CA LEU A 123 -20.81 -15.67 4.77
C LEU A 123 -20.85 -16.15 3.31
N ALA A 124 -22.04 -16.38 2.75
CA ALA A 124 -22.20 -16.71 1.33
C ALA A 124 -21.70 -15.58 0.41
N GLY A 125 -21.91 -14.32 0.81
CA GLY A 125 -21.36 -13.14 0.13
C GLY A 125 -19.83 -13.17 0.08
N SER A 126 -19.18 -13.42 1.21
CA SER A 126 -17.72 -13.55 1.28
C SER A 126 -17.19 -14.72 0.44
N ALA A 127 -17.91 -15.84 0.44
CA ALA A 127 -17.58 -17.02 -0.35
C ALA A 127 -17.65 -16.78 -1.86
N ALA A 128 -18.65 -16.02 -2.31
CA ALA A 128 -18.79 -15.64 -3.72
C ALA A 128 -17.59 -14.81 -4.20
N VAL A 129 -17.04 -13.95 -3.34
CA VAL A 129 -15.83 -13.17 -3.64
C VAL A 129 -14.58 -14.03 -3.66
N ALA A 130 -14.42 -14.94 -2.70
CA ALA A 130 -13.32 -15.91 -2.73
C ALA A 130 -13.30 -16.74 -4.02
N SER A 131 -14.48 -17.22 -4.46
CA SER A 131 -14.67 -17.93 -5.73
C SER A 131 -14.33 -17.04 -6.94
N TYR A 132 -14.86 -15.81 -6.98
CA TYR A 132 -14.60 -14.85 -8.04
C TYR A 132 -13.11 -14.52 -8.18
N PHE A 133 -12.42 -14.26 -7.07
CA PHE A 133 -10.97 -13.96 -7.05
C PHE A 133 -10.18 -15.18 -7.51
N SER A 134 -10.52 -16.37 -7.00
CA SER A 134 -9.91 -17.63 -7.40
C SER A 134 -9.91 -17.81 -8.91
N ALA A 135 -11.06 -17.64 -9.57
CA ALA A 135 -11.18 -17.83 -11.01
C ALA A 135 -10.51 -16.70 -11.82
N LEU A 136 -10.65 -15.45 -11.40
CA LEU A 136 -10.10 -14.28 -12.09
C LEU A 136 -8.57 -14.29 -12.10
N PHE A 137 -7.94 -14.52 -10.95
CA PHE A 137 -6.48 -14.44 -10.83
C PHE A 137 -5.79 -15.73 -11.26
N ALA A 138 -6.49 -16.88 -11.29
CA ALA A 138 -5.92 -18.13 -11.79
C ALA A 138 -5.43 -18.02 -13.24
N THR A 139 -6.19 -17.38 -14.13
CA THR A 139 -5.84 -17.30 -15.56
C THR A 139 -4.53 -16.56 -15.81
N ARG A 140 -4.14 -15.70 -14.86
CA ARG A 140 -2.90 -14.93 -14.89
C ARG A 140 -1.64 -15.77 -14.63
N TYR A 141 -1.77 -16.89 -13.90
CA TYR A 141 -0.65 -17.78 -13.63
C TYR A 141 -0.30 -18.70 -14.81
N GLN A 142 -1.16 -18.77 -15.84
CA GLN A 142 -0.99 -19.71 -16.96
C GLN A 142 -0.90 -19.04 -18.33
N ALA A 143 -1.54 -17.88 -18.53
CA ALA A 143 -1.58 -17.18 -19.82
C ALA A 143 -0.98 -15.78 -19.73
N LYS A 144 -0.39 -15.29 -20.84
CA LYS A 144 -0.04 -13.87 -20.99
C LYS A 144 -1.26 -13.01 -20.61
N PRO A 145 -1.09 -11.93 -19.82
CA PRO A 145 -2.20 -11.10 -19.36
C PRO A 145 -2.83 -10.34 -20.55
N GLY A 146 -3.73 -11.00 -21.27
CA GLY A 146 -4.65 -10.38 -22.23
C GLY A 146 -6.03 -10.21 -21.59
N GLY A 147 -6.75 -9.15 -21.96
CA GLY A 147 -8.09 -8.84 -21.44
C GLY A 147 -9.13 -9.92 -21.75
N PHE A 148 -8.90 -10.79 -22.74
CA PHE A 148 -9.77 -11.95 -22.99
C PHE A 148 -9.65 -13.05 -21.92
N ALA A 149 -8.43 -13.33 -21.45
CA ALA A 149 -8.19 -14.35 -20.42
C ALA A 149 -8.74 -13.94 -19.05
N THR A 150 -8.88 -12.63 -18.81
CA THR A 150 -9.52 -12.07 -17.63
C THR A 150 -11.03 -11.86 -17.83
N SER A 151 -11.50 -11.49 -19.03
CA SER A 151 -12.93 -11.27 -19.28
C SER A 151 -13.77 -12.54 -19.28
N LEU A 152 -13.22 -13.70 -19.64
CA LEU A 152 -13.97 -14.95 -19.67
C LEU A 152 -14.45 -15.42 -18.28
N PRO A 153 -13.61 -15.56 -17.24
CA PRO A 153 -14.07 -15.85 -15.88
C PRO A 153 -15.09 -14.81 -15.38
N LEU A 154 -14.85 -13.53 -15.70
CA LEU A 154 -15.77 -12.44 -15.34
C LEU A 154 -17.15 -12.61 -15.98
N ALA A 155 -17.20 -12.94 -17.26
CA ALA A 155 -18.45 -13.16 -17.98
C ALA A 155 -19.21 -14.36 -17.43
N LEU A 156 -18.51 -15.47 -17.14
CA LEU A 156 -19.11 -16.67 -16.56
C LEU A 156 -19.66 -16.44 -15.16
N PHE A 157 -18.98 -15.62 -14.35
CA PHE A 157 -19.53 -15.15 -13.07
C PHE A 157 -20.84 -14.37 -13.28
N GLY A 158 -20.89 -13.47 -14.28
CA GLY A 158 -22.10 -12.73 -14.64
C GLY A 158 -23.27 -13.61 -15.11
N LEU A 159 -22.96 -14.76 -15.71
CA LEU A 159 -23.92 -15.76 -16.17
C LEU A 159 -24.39 -16.71 -15.05
N SER A 160 -23.64 -16.80 -13.95
CA SER A 160 -23.92 -17.75 -12.87
C SER A 160 -25.33 -17.66 -12.27
N PRO A 161 -25.94 -16.48 -12.03
CA PRO A 161 -27.29 -16.43 -11.47
C PRO A 161 -28.33 -16.99 -12.45
N LEU A 162 -28.13 -16.81 -13.76
CA LEU A 162 -28.99 -17.36 -14.80
C LEU A 162 -28.88 -18.89 -14.86
N PHE A 163 -27.66 -19.42 -14.81
CA PHE A 163 -27.42 -20.86 -14.76
C PHE A 163 -28.11 -21.50 -13.53
N LEU A 164 -27.86 -20.95 -12.34
CA LEU A 164 -28.45 -21.44 -11.10
C LEU A 164 -29.99 -21.28 -11.07
N SER A 165 -30.51 -20.19 -11.65
CA SER A 165 -31.96 -20.01 -11.82
C SER A 165 -32.57 -21.04 -12.75
N TYR A 166 -31.88 -21.45 -13.81
CA TYR A 166 -32.33 -22.54 -14.68
C TYR A 166 -32.34 -23.87 -13.94
N VAL A 167 -31.30 -24.17 -13.15
CA VAL A 167 -31.27 -25.36 -12.28
C VAL A 167 -32.47 -25.37 -11.34
N ALA A 168 -32.83 -24.23 -10.75
CA ALA A 168 -34.03 -24.09 -9.90
C ALA A 168 -35.37 -24.37 -10.64
N THR A 169 -35.39 -24.37 -11.98
CA THR A 169 -36.59 -24.73 -12.76
C THR A 169 -36.72 -26.23 -13.02
N LEU A 170 -35.70 -27.04 -12.71
CA LEU A 170 -35.76 -28.48 -12.93
C LEU A 170 -36.84 -29.12 -12.03
N PRO A 171 -37.53 -30.18 -12.50
CA PRO A 171 -38.60 -30.83 -11.74
C PRO A 171 -38.18 -31.30 -10.35
N THR A 172 -36.91 -31.68 -10.18
CA THR A 172 -36.34 -32.14 -8.91
C THR A 172 -36.44 -31.12 -7.77
N PHE A 173 -36.45 -29.83 -8.10
CA PHE A 173 -36.47 -28.73 -7.12
C PHE A 173 -37.83 -28.05 -7.03
N ARG A 174 -38.89 -28.66 -7.57
CA ARG A 174 -40.25 -28.12 -7.47
C ARG A 174 -41.16 -29.07 -6.73
N PHE A 175 -42.10 -28.49 -6.00
CA PHE A 175 -43.24 -29.22 -5.46
C PHE A 175 -44.24 -29.51 -6.58
N ASP A 176 -45.18 -30.44 -6.35
CA ASP A 176 -46.19 -30.85 -7.33
C ASP A 176 -47.12 -29.70 -7.77
N ASN A 177 -47.22 -28.63 -6.96
CA ASN A 177 -47.95 -27.40 -7.26
C ASN A 177 -47.16 -26.43 -8.18
N GLY A 178 -45.92 -26.76 -8.54
CA GLY A 178 -45.05 -25.93 -9.37
C GLY A 178 -44.25 -24.86 -8.62
N GLU A 179 -44.39 -24.74 -7.29
CA GLU A 179 -43.57 -23.85 -6.46
C GLU A 179 -42.16 -24.40 -6.24
N LEU A 180 -41.20 -23.51 -5.95
CA LEU A 180 -39.80 -23.88 -5.70
C LEU A 180 -39.64 -24.50 -4.31
N ASP A 181 -39.08 -25.70 -4.24
CA ASP A 181 -38.62 -26.33 -2.99
C ASP A 181 -37.28 -25.70 -2.58
N VAL A 182 -37.39 -24.60 -1.82
CA VAL A 182 -36.24 -23.81 -1.37
C VAL A 182 -35.26 -24.63 -0.52
N PRO A 183 -35.66 -25.42 0.49
CA PRO A 183 -34.73 -26.28 1.22
C PRO A 183 -33.93 -27.22 0.31
N ARG A 184 -34.57 -27.92 -0.64
CA ARG A 184 -33.84 -28.79 -1.58
C ARG A 184 -32.89 -28.01 -2.47
N PHE A 185 -33.31 -26.84 -2.95
CA PHE A 185 -32.47 -25.99 -3.80
C PHE A 185 -31.25 -25.45 -3.03
N LEU A 186 -31.43 -25.02 -1.77
CA LEU A 186 -30.32 -24.59 -0.90
C LEU A 186 -29.36 -25.73 -0.58
N THR A 187 -29.85 -26.95 -0.38
CA THR A 187 -29.00 -28.14 -0.22
C THR A 187 -28.17 -28.41 -1.49
N TYR A 188 -28.74 -28.22 -2.67
CA TYR A 188 -27.99 -28.27 -3.93
C TYR A 188 -26.92 -27.18 -4.00
N LEU A 189 -27.23 -25.95 -3.60
CA LEU A 189 -26.23 -24.89 -3.54
C LEU A 189 -25.10 -25.25 -2.57
N ALA A 190 -25.40 -25.85 -1.42
CA ALA A 190 -24.40 -26.28 -0.46
C ALA A 190 -23.49 -27.39 -1.00
N VAL A 191 -24.07 -28.52 -1.40
CA VAL A 191 -23.32 -29.73 -1.78
C VAL A 191 -22.82 -29.67 -3.22
N GLY A 192 -23.68 -29.25 -4.14
CA GLY A 192 -23.38 -29.19 -5.57
C GLY A 192 -22.32 -28.14 -5.88
N THR A 193 -22.55 -26.88 -5.47
CA THR A 193 -21.56 -25.83 -5.73
C THR A 193 -20.32 -26.00 -4.83
N GLY A 194 -20.47 -26.40 -3.57
CA GLY A 194 -19.36 -26.70 -2.67
C GLY A 194 -18.42 -27.79 -3.21
N GLY A 195 -18.98 -28.90 -3.72
CA GLY A 195 -18.23 -29.97 -4.35
C GLY A 195 -17.49 -29.52 -5.61
N ILE A 196 -18.13 -28.68 -6.44
CA ILE A 196 -17.49 -28.08 -7.62
C ILE A 196 -16.28 -27.23 -7.25
N HIS A 197 -16.37 -26.41 -6.20
CA HIS A 197 -15.25 -25.59 -5.73
C HIS A 197 -14.13 -26.43 -5.10
N LEU A 198 -14.47 -27.53 -4.43
CA LEU A 198 -13.49 -28.47 -3.88
C LEU A 198 -12.72 -29.18 -5.01
N ILE A 199 -13.40 -29.64 -6.06
CA ILE A 199 -12.75 -30.24 -7.23
C ILE A 199 -11.87 -29.20 -7.95
N SER A 200 -12.40 -27.97 -8.12
CA SER A 200 -11.68 -26.86 -8.76
C SER A 200 -10.40 -26.49 -8.01
N THR A 201 -10.36 -26.68 -6.69
CA THR A 201 -9.14 -26.48 -5.88
C THR A 201 -7.96 -27.29 -6.41
N PHE A 202 -8.20 -28.54 -6.83
CA PHE A 202 -7.14 -29.39 -7.39
C PHE A 202 -6.73 -28.95 -8.79
N GLY A 203 -7.68 -28.58 -9.65
CA GLY A 203 -7.37 -28.12 -11.00
C GLY A 203 -6.63 -26.79 -11.04
N LEU A 204 -6.92 -25.88 -10.10
CA LEU A 204 -6.23 -24.60 -9.97
C LEU A 204 -4.81 -24.70 -9.40
N ARG A 205 -4.41 -25.85 -8.86
CA ARG A 205 -2.99 -26.14 -8.51
C ARG A 205 -2.14 -26.57 -9.70
N VAL A 206 -2.77 -27.00 -10.79
CA VAL A 206 -2.04 -27.54 -11.95
C VAL A 206 -1.39 -26.41 -12.74
N ARG A 207 -0.06 -26.47 -12.91
CA ARG A 207 0.69 -25.61 -13.83
C ARG A 207 0.99 -26.33 -15.14
N TYR A 208 0.85 -25.62 -16.27
CA TYR A 208 1.25 -26.09 -17.58
C TYR A 208 1.92 -24.95 -18.35
N ASP A 209 3.14 -25.13 -18.83
CA ASP A 209 3.81 -24.09 -19.60
C ASP A 209 3.10 -23.88 -20.94
N ILE A 210 2.99 -22.63 -21.40
CA ILE A 210 2.59 -22.27 -22.77
C ILE A 210 3.84 -21.68 -23.44
N THR A 211 4.73 -22.52 -23.94
CA THR A 211 5.73 -22.07 -24.91
C THR A 211 5.06 -22.08 -26.29
N PRO A 212 4.95 -20.93 -26.99
CA PRO A 212 4.51 -20.91 -28.38
C PRO A 212 5.48 -21.75 -29.21
N ILE A 213 4.95 -22.61 -30.08
CA ILE A 213 5.74 -23.49 -30.96
C ILE A 213 6.61 -22.66 -31.94
N ASP A 214 6.26 -21.39 -32.17
CA ASP A 214 6.99 -20.51 -33.11
C ASP A 214 8.33 -19.97 -32.57
N ASP A 215 8.47 -19.78 -31.26
CA ASP A 215 9.71 -19.22 -30.67
C ASP A 215 10.84 -20.27 -30.55
N ALA A 216 10.50 -21.55 -30.55
CA ALA A 216 11.47 -22.64 -30.55
C ALA A 216 12.22 -22.77 -31.89
N MET A 217 11.65 -22.28 -32.99
CA MET A 217 12.33 -22.27 -34.29
C MET A 217 13.23 -21.05 -34.50
N THR A 218 13.02 -19.96 -33.74
CA THR A 218 13.84 -18.75 -33.85
C THR A 218 15.10 -18.79 -32.99
N GLN A 219 15.11 -19.55 -31.88
CA GLN A 219 16.30 -19.73 -31.05
C GLN A 219 17.33 -20.72 -31.62
N ALA A 220 16.99 -21.48 -32.65
CA ALA A 220 17.91 -22.43 -33.29
C ALA A 220 18.85 -21.81 -34.33
N ASN A 221 18.64 -20.55 -34.75
CA ASN A 221 19.41 -19.90 -35.82
C ASN A 221 19.86 -18.48 -35.42
N SER A 222 20.80 -18.37 -34.48
CA SER A 222 21.72 -17.23 -34.47
C SER A 222 23.12 -17.72 -34.04
N PRO A 223 24.16 -17.56 -34.88
CA PRO A 223 25.49 -18.08 -34.57
C PRO A 223 26.12 -17.27 -33.44
N VAL A 224 26.64 -17.98 -32.44
CA VAL A 224 27.65 -17.46 -31.51
C VAL A 224 28.91 -17.18 -32.33
N GLU A 225 29.14 -15.92 -32.69
CA GLU A 225 30.37 -15.49 -33.35
C GLU A 225 31.34 -14.88 -32.34
N ASN A 226 32.58 -15.37 -32.39
CA ASN A 226 33.71 -15.07 -31.52
C ASN A 226 33.95 -13.57 -31.32
N LEU A 227 33.91 -13.11 -30.07
CA LEU A 227 34.36 -11.76 -29.70
C LEU A 227 35.89 -11.77 -29.51
N SER A 228 36.60 -11.10 -30.42
CA SER A 228 38.05 -10.86 -30.32
C SER A 228 38.35 -9.53 -29.61
N GLU A 229 39.61 -9.35 -29.22
CA GLU A 229 40.17 -8.23 -28.42
C GLU A 229 40.08 -6.82 -29.07
N ARG A 230 39.24 -6.64 -30.11
CA ARG A 230 38.96 -5.36 -30.77
C ARG A 230 37.47 -4.98 -30.82
N THR A 231 36.63 -5.57 -29.98
CA THR A 231 35.23 -5.13 -29.85
C THR A 231 35.15 -3.86 -28.97
N PRO A 232 34.54 -2.75 -29.43
CA PRO A 232 34.43 -1.54 -28.64
C PRO A 232 33.47 -1.73 -27.45
N LEU A 233 33.95 -1.38 -26.25
CA LEU A 233 33.32 -1.58 -24.93
C LEU A 233 32.06 -0.73 -24.65
N ILE A 234 31.52 -0.04 -25.65
CA ILE A 234 30.37 0.88 -25.46
C ILE A 234 29.24 0.47 -26.40
N GLN A 235 28.36 -0.39 -25.90
CA GLN A 235 27.06 -0.63 -26.51
C GLN A 235 25.98 -0.81 -25.43
N LYS A 236 25.79 0.23 -24.62
CA LYS A 236 24.59 0.40 -23.77
C LYS A 236 23.82 1.71 -24.00
N SER A 237 24.17 2.45 -25.06
CA SER A 237 23.47 3.67 -25.46
C SER A 237 23.23 3.65 -26.97
N LEU A 238 22.22 2.92 -27.43
CA LEU A 238 21.75 3.05 -28.80
C LEU A 238 20.88 4.30 -28.93
N VAL A 239 21.55 5.37 -29.37
CA VAL A 239 21.16 6.25 -30.49
C VAL A 239 19.71 6.06 -30.98
N THR A 240 18.85 7.02 -30.64
CA THR A 240 17.61 7.30 -31.39
C THR A 240 17.97 7.81 -32.80
N PRO A 241 17.31 7.33 -33.86
CA PRO A 241 17.49 7.88 -35.21
C PRO A 241 16.98 9.33 -35.29
N PRO A 242 17.54 10.19 -36.17
CA PRO A 242 17.42 11.65 -36.09
C PRO A 242 16.03 12.27 -36.35
N ASN A 243 14.98 11.48 -36.54
CA ASN A 243 13.64 11.96 -36.91
C ASN A 243 12.48 11.22 -36.21
N SER A 244 12.72 10.66 -35.03
CA SER A 244 11.64 10.05 -34.23
C SER A 244 11.03 11.07 -33.25
N PRO A 245 9.70 11.22 -33.19
CA PRO A 245 9.06 12.13 -32.23
C PRO A 245 9.41 11.70 -30.80
N PRO A 246 9.47 12.64 -29.83
CA PRO A 246 9.99 12.39 -28.50
C PRO A 246 9.30 11.19 -27.86
N ARG A 247 10.08 10.11 -27.63
CA ARG A 247 9.67 8.95 -26.83
C ARG A 247 9.52 9.42 -25.39
N ARG A 248 8.28 9.61 -24.96
CA ARG A 248 7.95 9.77 -23.54
C ARG A 248 8.15 8.39 -22.89
N VAL A 249 9.31 8.20 -22.26
CA VAL A 249 9.49 7.10 -21.29
C VAL A 249 8.53 7.42 -20.16
N LEU A 250 7.41 6.70 -20.10
CA LEU A 250 6.51 6.76 -18.96
C LEU A 250 7.16 5.90 -17.88
N GLU A 251 7.60 6.52 -16.79
CA GLU A 251 7.87 5.82 -15.53
C GLU A 251 6.58 5.08 -15.15
N HIS A 252 6.61 3.75 -15.20
CA HIS A 252 5.55 2.96 -14.59
C HIS A 252 5.67 3.10 -13.06
N PRO A 253 4.54 3.06 -12.32
CA PRO A 253 4.58 3.02 -10.86
C PRO A 253 5.46 1.87 -10.40
N ASP A 254 6.28 2.12 -9.38
CA ASP A 254 7.25 1.19 -8.83
C ASP A 254 6.68 -0.22 -8.65
N GLU A 255 7.49 -1.24 -8.98
CA GLU A 255 7.13 -2.66 -9.00
C GLU A 255 6.57 -3.15 -7.63
N ASP A 256 6.79 -2.42 -6.53
CA ASP A 256 6.27 -2.70 -5.18
C ASP A 256 5.58 -1.49 -4.50
N GLY A 257 4.49 -0.99 -5.08
CA GLY A 257 3.67 0.07 -4.46
C GLY A 257 3.11 -0.30 -3.07
N SER A 258 3.51 0.45 -2.04
CA SER A 258 2.92 0.37 -0.68
C SER A 258 1.41 0.68 -0.70
N VAL A 259 0.63 0.07 0.21
CA VAL A 259 -0.81 0.34 0.38
C VAL A 259 -1.05 1.83 0.60
N ILE A 260 -0.12 2.44 1.33
CA ILE A 260 -0.19 3.84 1.71
C ILE A 260 -0.04 4.72 0.46
N ALA A 261 0.81 4.35 -0.50
CA ALA A 261 0.95 5.06 -1.76
C ALA A 261 -0.35 5.00 -2.60
N LEU A 262 -1.02 3.84 -2.62
CA LEU A 262 -2.32 3.68 -3.29
C LEU A 262 -3.41 4.55 -2.64
N LEU A 263 -3.51 4.53 -1.30
CA LEU A 263 -4.53 5.28 -0.56
C LEU A 263 -4.26 6.79 -0.53
N SER A 264 -3.02 7.22 -0.77
CA SER A 264 -2.65 8.63 -0.87
C SER A 264 -2.90 9.23 -2.26
N ASP A 265 -3.18 8.39 -3.28
CA ASP A 265 -3.47 8.84 -4.63
C ASP A 265 -4.92 9.36 -4.75
N SER A 266 -5.07 10.64 -5.07
CA SER A 266 -6.38 11.25 -5.31
C SER A 266 -7.11 10.62 -6.50
N SER A 267 -6.37 10.11 -7.50
CA SER A 267 -6.92 9.43 -8.68
C SER A 267 -7.58 8.11 -8.29
N PHE A 268 -7.03 7.42 -7.28
CA PHE A 268 -7.60 6.19 -6.74
C PHE A 268 -8.96 6.44 -6.11
N TRP A 269 -9.10 7.48 -5.29
CA TRP A 269 -10.38 7.82 -4.67
C TRP A 269 -11.43 8.31 -5.66
N LEU A 270 -11.04 9.08 -6.67
CA LEU A 270 -11.95 9.47 -7.75
C LEU A 270 -12.44 8.24 -8.53
N PHE A 271 -11.54 7.31 -8.84
CA PHE A 271 -11.87 6.05 -9.50
C PHE A 271 -12.80 5.19 -8.63
N ALA A 272 -12.49 5.04 -7.34
CA ALA A 272 -13.30 4.31 -6.38
C ALA A 272 -14.69 4.92 -6.23
N PHE A 273 -14.81 6.26 -6.22
CA PHE A 273 -16.09 6.95 -6.16
C PHE A 273 -16.94 6.72 -7.42
N VAL A 274 -16.35 6.90 -8.61
CA VAL A 274 -17.03 6.61 -9.89
C VAL A 274 -17.53 5.18 -9.92
N PHE A 275 -16.69 4.24 -9.47
CA PHE A 275 -17.06 2.85 -9.41
C PHE A 275 -18.20 2.58 -8.43
N LEU A 276 -18.13 3.13 -7.21
CA LEU A 276 -19.17 3.02 -6.19
C LEU A 276 -20.51 3.52 -6.70
N VAL A 277 -20.53 4.63 -7.46
CA VAL A 277 -21.77 5.15 -8.06
C VAL A 277 -22.34 4.17 -9.08
N ILE A 278 -21.51 3.61 -9.98
CA ILE A 278 -21.98 2.67 -11.01
C ILE A 278 -22.49 1.36 -10.37
N THR A 279 -21.70 0.75 -9.49
CA THR A 279 -22.05 -0.55 -8.90
C THR A 279 -23.13 -0.42 -7.85
N GLY A 280 -23.04 0.53 -6.93
CA GLY A 280 -24.04 0.72 -5.88
C GLY A 280 -25.44 0.97 -6.45
N SER A 281 -25.54 1.79 -7.49
CA SER A 281 -26.82 2.06 -8.15
C SER A 281 -27.37 0.84 -8.91
N SER A 282 -26.49 0.10 -9.60
CA SER A 282 -26.87 -1.11 -10.32
C SER A 282 -27.29 -2.25 -9.38
N GLU A 283 -26.57 -2.44 -8.28
CA GLU A 283 -26.86 -3.43 -7.24
C GLU A 283 -28.18 -3.16 -6.52
N MET A 284 -28.51 -1.89 -6.29
CA MET A 284 -29.82 -1.49 -5.78
C MET A 284 -30.95 -2.02 -6.67
N VAL A 285 -30.83 -1.90 -7.99
CA VAL A 285 -31.83 -2.41 -8.94
C VAL A 285 -31.84 -3.95 -8.95
N ILE A 286 -30.67 -4.58 -9.05
CA ILE A 286 -30.53 -6.05 -9.11
C ILE A 286 -31.15 -6.71 -7.87
N SER A 287 -30.90 -6.15 -6.69
CA SER A 287 -31.35 -6.71 -5.41
C SER A 287 -32.84 -6.52 -5.16
N ASN A 288 -33.44 -5.49 -5.75
CA ASN A 288 -34.84 -5.14 -5.52
C ASN A 288 -35.74 -5.38 -6.74
N ILE A 289 -35.24 -6.03 -7.80
CA ILE A 289 -35.98 -6.20 -9.05
C ILE A 289 -37.32 -6.92 -8.86
N GLY A 290 -37.37 -7.92 -7.98
CA GLY A 290 -38.62 -8.63 -7.66
C GLY A 290 -39.64 -7.70 -7.00
N SER A 291 -39.22 -6.90 -6.02
CA SER A 291 -40.10 -5.91 -5.38
C SER A 291 -40.56 -4.84 -6.37
N ILE A 292 -39.69 -4.36 -7.25
CA ILE A 292 -40.04 -3.39 -8.30
C ILE A 292 -41.13 -3.96 -9.22
N VAL A 293 -41.00 -5.20 -9.67
CA VAL A 293 -42.00 -5.87 -10.51
C VAL A 293 -43.34 -5.97 -9.79
N MET A 294 -43.34 -6.36 -8.52
CA MET A 294 -44.57 -6.52 -7.72
C MET A 294 -45.32 -5.19 -7.46
N THR A 295 -44.64 -4.04 -7.54
CA THR A 295 -45.27 -2.72 -7.37
C THR A 295 -45.93 -2.19 -8.64
N LEU A 296 -45.63 -2.76 -9.80
CA LEU A 296 -46.12 -2.27 -11.10
C LEU A 296 -47.31 -3.08 -11.61
N PRO A 297 -48.26 -2.46 -12.32
CA PRO A 297 -49.40 -3.17 -12.89
C PRO A 297 -48.93 -4.10 -14.03
N GLY A 298 -49.25 -5.39 -13.92
CA GLY A 298 -48.97 -6.40 -14.94
C GLY A 298 -48.81 -7.82 -14.38
N ALA A 299 -48.56 -8.80 -15.26
CA ALA A 299 -48.20 -10.16 -14.84
C ALA A 299 -46.78 -10.19 -14.25
N ASP A 300 -46.56 -11.07 -13.27
CA ASP A 300 -45.23 -11.28 -12.69
C ASP A 300 -44.25 -11.75 -13.77
N ASN A 301 -43.28 -10.89 -14.06
CA ASN A 301 -42.22 -11.14 -15.02
C ASN A 301 -40.83 -11.07 -14.37
N THR A 302 -40.74 -11.26 -13.05
CA THR A 302 -39.48 -11.17 -12.27
C THR A 302 -38.38 -12.04 -12.85
N ALA A 303 -38.69 -13.31 -13.16
CA ALA A 303 -37.72 -14.23 -13.76
C ALA A 303 -37.21 -13.74 -15.12
N THR A 304 -38.06 -13.11 -15.92
CA THR A 304 -37.67 -12.52 -17.22
C THR A 304 -36.72 -11.34 -17.01
N GLN A 305 -36.99 -10.47 -16.05
CA GLN A 305 -36.12 -9.32 -15.75
C GLN A 305 -34.74 -9.76 -15.25
N VAL A 306 -34.67 -10.75 -14.35
CA VAL A 306 -33.40 -11.34 -13.89
C VAL A 306 -32.60 -11.92 -15.07
N ARG A 307 -33.27 -12.64 -15.99
CA ARG A 307 -32.60 -13.17 -17.20
C ARG A 307 -32.03 -12.06 -18.08
N LEU A 308 -32.78 -10.98 -18.31
CA LEU A 308 -32.33 -9.85 -19.11
C LEU A 308 -31.09 -9.18 -18.51
N ILE A 309 -31.09 -8.95 -17.19
CA ILE A 309 -29.93 -8.39 -16.46
C ILE A 309 -28.72 -9.29 -16.65
N SER A 310 -28.85 -10.61 -16.42
CA SER A 310 -27.73 -11.56 -16.53
C SER A 310 -27.17 -11.64 -17.96
N ILE A 311 -28.03 -11.67 -18.98
CA ILE A 311 -27.61 -11.71 -20.39
C ILE A 311 -26.86 -10.42 -20.75
N ALA A 312 -27.43 -9.26 -20.43
CA ALA A 312 -26.83 -7.96 -20.71
C ALA A 312 -25.47 -7.79 -19.99
N ASN A 313 -25.40 -8.17 -18.71
CA ASN A 313 -24.15 -8.17 -17.94
C ASN A 313 -23.08 -9.07 -18.56
N THR A 314 -23.46 -10.28 -18.99
CA THR A 314 -22.53 -11.24 -19.61
C THR A 314 -22.01 -10.70 -20.94
N LEU A 315 -22.89 -10.19 -21.80
CA LEU A 315 -22.51 -9.61 -23.09
C LEU A 315 -21.59 -8.40 -22.90
N ALA A 316 -21.90 -7.51 -21.96
CA ALA A 316 -21.05 -6.37 -21.66
C ALA A 316 -19.65 -6.79 -21.23
N ARG A 317 -19.49 -7.83 -20.40
CA ARG A 317 -18.19 -8.35 -19.98
C ARG A 317 -17.39 -8.96 -21.13
N LEU A 318 -18.05 -9.70 -22.02
CA LEU A 318 -17.41 -10.31 -23.20
C LEU A 318 -17.00 -9.27 -24.25
N CYS A 319 -17.72 -8.16 -24.37
CA CYS A 319 -17.42 -7.11 -25.34
C CYS A 319 -16.41 -6.08 -24.82
N SER A 320 -16.60 -5.57 -23.60
CA SER A 320 -15.84 -4.43 -23.09
C SER A 320 -14.37 -4.74 -22.80
N GLY A 321 -14.05 -5.94 -22.32
CA GLY A 321 -12.66 -6.36 -22.07
C GLY A 321 -11.80 -6.37 -23.34
N PRO A 322 -12.15 -7.16 -24.37
CA PRO A 322 -11.44 -7.16 -25.65
C PRO A 322 -11.45 -5.79 -26.35
N LEU A 323 -12.57 -5.06 -26.27
CA LEU A 323 -12.66 -3.72 -26.84
C LEU A 323 -11.70 -2.74 -26.13
N ALA A 324 -11.51 -2.85 -24.82
CA ALA A 324 -10.55 -2.05 -24.07
C ALA A 324 -9.11 -2.33 -24.50
N ASP A 325 -8.78 -3.57 -24.83
CA ASP A 325 -7.46 -3.94 -25.34
C ASP A 325 -7.18 -3.40 -26.75
N ILE A 326 -8.22 -3.35 -27.60
CA ILE A 326 -8.10 -2.79 -28.95
C ILE A 326 -7.98 -1.25 -28.91
N ILE A 327 -8.79 -0.59 -28.08
CA ILE A 327 -8.90 0.87 -28.02
C ILE A 327 -7.76 1.49 -27.18
N SER A 328 -7.26 0.77 -26.19
CA SER A 328 -6.28 1.27 -25.21
C SER A 328 -5.30 0.18 -24.79
N PRO A 329 -4.39 -0.26 -25.68
CA PRO A 329 -3.53 -1.42 -25.41
C PRO A 329 -2.56 -1.16 -24.25
N VAL A 330 -2.31 -2.19 -23.44
CA VAL A 330 -1.35 -2.13 -22.32
C VAL A 330 0.09 -2.17 -22.87
N ALA A 331 1.03 -1.51 -22.22
CA ALA A 331 2.44 -1.52 -22.62
C ALA A 331 3.06 -2.91 -22.44
N GLU A 332 3.73 -3.44 -23.46
CA GLU A 332 4.40 -4.75 -23.41
C GLU A 332 5.90 -4.59 -23.20
N LYS A 333 6.50 -5.45 -22.37
CA LYS A 333 7.96 -5.48 -22.14
C LYS A 333 8.63 -6.22 -23.29
N ASP A 334 9.51 -5.54 -24.02
CA ASP A 334 10.36 -6.15 -25.05
C ASP A 334 11.40 -7.09 -24.40
N SER A 335 11.99 -7.97 -25.21
CA SER A 335 13.02 -8.96 -24.83
C SER A 335 14.25 -8.34 -24.12
N TYR A 336 14.41 -7.02 -24.24
CA TYR A 336 15.47 -6.22 -23.64
C TYR A 336 15.00 -5.37 -22.43
N GLY A 337 13.79 -5.59 -21.93
CA GLY A 337 13.24 -4.90 -20.75
C GLY A 337 12.60 -3.54 -21.02
N SER A 338 12.48 -3.10 -22.28
CA SER A 338 11.88 -1.80 -22.66
C SER A 338 10.40 -1.93 -22.99
N TYR A 339 9.55 -1.03 -22.50
CA TYR A 339 8.11 -1.07 -22.74
C TYR A 339 7.70 -0.50 -24.12
N LYS A 340 6.87 -1.22 -24.87
CA LYS A 340 6.36 -0.85 -26.20
C LYS A 340 4.83 -0.92 -26.22
N PHE A 341 4.18 0.13 -26.70
CA PHE A 341 2.75 0.10 -27.00
C PHE A 341 2.51 -0.45 -28.41
N PRO A 342 1.56 -1.38 -28.61
CA PRO A 342 1.26 -1.97 -29.92
C PRO A 342 0.70 -0.98 -30.96
N THR A 343 0.03 0.10 -30.57
CA THR A 343 -0.62 1.04 -31.49
C THR A 343 -0.45 2.52 -31.09
N SER A 344 -0.62 3.43 -32.07
CA SER A 344 -0.43 4.88 -31.91
C SER A 344 -1.67 5.64 -31.43
N ARG A 345 -2.83 4.98 -31.30
CA ARG A 345 -4.09 5.63 -30.90
C ARG A 345 -4.21 5.64 -29.38
N ARG A 346 -4.41 6.83 -28.79
CA ARG A 346 -4.38 7.09 -27.35
C ARG A 346 -5.76 7.50 -26.84
N LEU A 347 -6.64 6.54 -26.57
CA LEU A 347 -7.86 6.78 -25.78
C LEU A 347 -7.66 6.19 -24.38
N SER A 348 -8.08 6.92 -23.34
CA SER A 348 -7.98 6.46 -21.95
C SER A 348 -8.98 5.34 -21.67
N ARG A 349 -8.57 4.29 -20.93
CA ARG A 349 -9.48 3.23 -20.44
C ARG A 349 -10.62 3.77 -19.55
N MET A 350 -10.49 5.00 -19.03
CA MET A 350 -11.55 5.70 -18.29
C MET A 350 -12.80 6.02 -19.13
N ILE A 351 -12.73 5.90 -20.46
CA ILE A 351 -13.89 6.08 -21.34
C ILE A 351 -14.98 5.04 -21.06
N PHE A 352 -14.62 3.82 -20.60
CA PHE A 352 -15.59 2.76 -20.34
C PHE A 352 -16.46 3.05 -19.09
N PRO A 353 -15.89 3.38 -17.91
CA PRO A 353 -16.68 3.87 -16.77
C PRO A 353 -17.51 5.11 -17.10
N ALA A 354 -16.97 6.05 -17.88
CA ALA A 354 -17.70 7.27 -18.27
C ALA A 354 -18.95 6.93 -19.11
N TRP A 355 -18.83 6.03 -20.09
CA TRP A 355 -19.98 5.54 -20.85
C TRP A 355 -20.99 4.81 -19.98
N ALA A 356 -20.54 3.98 -19.02
CA ALA A 356 -21.44 3.30 -18.10
C ALA A 356 -22.27 4.28 -17.26
N LEU A 357 -21.66 5.38 -16.76
CA LEU A 357 -22.38 6.45 -16.05
C LEU A 357 -23.41 7.15 -16.93
N VAL A 358 -23.07 7.49 -18.17
CA VAL A 358 -24.01 8.12 -19.12
C VAL A 358 -25.18 7.18 -19.41
N CYS A 359 -24.91 5.90 -19.70
CA CYS A 359 -25.93 4.89 -19.91
C CYS A 359 -26.87 4.76 -18.71
N LEU A 360 -26.33 4.65 -17.48
CA LEU A 360 -27.14 4.58 -16.26
C LEU A 360 -27.99 5.84 -16.06
N SER A 361 -27.41 7.02 -16.31
CA SER A 361 -28.13 8.29 -16.18
C SER A 361 -29.33 8.35 -17.13
N LEU A 362 -29.16 7.93 -18.38
CA LEU A 362 -30.26 7.85 -19.36
C LEU A 362 -31.31 6.81 -18.99
N VAL A 363 -30.87 5.65 -18.47
CA VAL A 363 -31.77 4.58 -18.03
C VAL A 363 -32.59 5.01 -16.81
N TYR A 364 -31.99 5.69 -15.84
CA TYR A 364 -32.71 6.21 -14.68
C TYR A 364 -33.62 7.39 -15.02
N PHE A 365 -33.21 8.24 -15.95
CA PHE A 365 -34.09 9.25 -16.51
C PHE A 365 -35.33 8.60 -17.17
N TRP A 366 -35.13 7.58 -18.01
CA TRP A 366 -36.24 6.81 -18.57
C TRP A 366 -37.09 6.14 -17.49
N THR A 367 -36.47 5.60 -16.44
CA THR A 367 -37.16 4.92 -15.34
C THR A 367 -38.10 5.86 -14.60
N ALA A 368 -37.68 7.10 -14.37
CA ALA A 368 -38.47 8.11 -13.65
C ALA A 368 -39.74 8.54 -14.41
N PHE A 369 -39.73 8.54 -15.74
CA PHE A 369 -40.81 9.12 -16.55
C PHE A 369 -41.54 8.12 -17.47
N GLY A 370 -40.89 7.02 -17.85
CA GLY A 370 -41.34 6.11 -18.91
C GLY A 370 -41.88 4.76 -18.44
N ILE A 371 -41.70 4.38 -17.17
CA ILE A 371 -42.16 3.07 -16.66
C ILE A 371 -43.57 3.21 -16.08
N GLN A 372 -44.55 2.70 -16.82
CA GLN A 372 -45.97 2.66 -16.42
C GLN A 372 -46.54 1.24 -16.33
N SER A 373 -45.80 0.22 -16.80
CA SER A 373 -46.21 -1.19 -16.82
C SER A 373 -44.99 -2.11 -16.73
N THR A 374 -45.23 -3.38 -16.39
CA THR A 374 -44.16 -4.39 -16.29
C THR A 374 -43.43 -4.67 -17.62
N SER A 375 -44.02 -4.34 -18.78
CA SER A 375 -43.39 -4.51 -20.10
C SER A 375 -42.27 -3.50 -20.37
N SER A 376 -42.35 -2.30 -19.80
CA SER A 376 -41.36 -1.22 -19.97
C SER A 376 -40.11 -1.38 -19.10
N LEU A 377 -40.11 -2.31 -18.13
CA LEU A 377 -38.99 -2.61 -17.23
C LEU A 377 -37.75 -3.16 -17.94
N SER A 378 -37.92 -3.73 -19.14
CA SER A 378 -36.83 -4.38 -19.88
C SER A 378 -35.66 -3.41 -20.14
N ILE A 379 -35.93 -2.11 -20.31
CA ILE A 379 -34.90 -1.08 -20.51
C ILE A 379 -34.07 -0.87 -19.24
N LEU A 380 -34.72 -0.84 -18.07
CA LEU A 380 -34.03 -0.74 -16.78
C LEU A 380 -33.13 -1.97 -16.57
N SER A 381 -33.65 -3.17 -16.82
CA SER A 381 -32.92 -4.43 -16.66
C SER A 381 -31.72 -4.53 -17.61
N VAL A 382 -31.91 -4.27 -18.90
CA VAL A 382 -30.82 -4.34 -19.90
C VAL A 382 -29.78 -3.25 -19.66
N GLY A 383 -30.22 -2.01 -19.43
CA GLY A 383 -29.33 -0.88 -19.18
C GLY A 383 -28.47 -1.06 -17.93
N THR A 384 -29.07 -1.53 -16.84
CA THR A 384 -28.37 -1.87 -15.59
C THR A 384 -27.35 -2.99 -15.83
N GLY A 385 -27.76 -4.07 -16.51
CA GLY A 385 -26.87 -5.18 -16.83
C GLY A 385 -25.66 -4.73 -17.67
N LEU A 386 -25.88 -3.92 -18.70
CA LEU A 386 -24.80 -3.42 -19.57
C LEU A 386 -23.78 -2.55 -18.80
N ALA A 387 -24.25 -1.59 -18.01
CA ALA A 387 -23.37 -0.69 -17.26
C ALA A 387 -22.59 -1.44 -16.17
N TYR A 388 -23.28 -2.31 -15.43
CA TYR A 388 -22.66 -3.13 -14.39
C TYR A 388 -21.59 -4.07 -14.96
N GLY A 389 -21.91 -4.76 -16.06
CA GLY A 389 -20.96 -5.68 -16.71
C GLY A 389 -19.76 -4.97 -17.31
N ALA A 390 -19.97 -3.82 -17.96
CA ALA A 390 -18.88 -3.04 -18.53
C ALA A 390 -17.92 -2.51 -17.45
N ALA A 391 -18.44 -2.02 -16.32
CA ALA A 391 -17.59 -1.57 -15.21
C ALA A 391 -16.70 -2.70 -14.68
N TRP A 392 -17.30 -3.83 -14.30
CA TRP A 392 -16.57 -4.98 -13.74
C TRP A 392 -15.56 -5.63 -14.69
N ALA A 393 -15.73 -5.49 -16.00
CA ALA A 393 -14.79 -6.02 -16.98
C ALA A 393 -13.49 -5.21 -17.08
N VAL A 394 -13.57 -3.88 -16.92
CA VAL A 394 -12.45 -2.98 -17.21
C VAL A 394 -11.65 -2.63 -15.95
N ILE A 395 -12.24 -2.79 -14.75
CA ILE A 395 -11.59 -2.43 -13.48
C ILE A 395 -10.30 -3.19 -13.22
N PRO A 396 -10.23 -4.54 -13.27
CA PRO A 396 -8.98 -5.23 -12.99
C PRO A 396 -7.85 -4.76 -13.90
N SER A 397 -8.20 -4.40 -15.14
CA SER A 397 -7.26 -3.86 -16.10
C SER A 397 -6.84 -2.42 -15.80
N ILE A 398 -7.77 -1.52 -15.45
CA ILE A 398 -7.45 -0.14 -15.04
C ILE A 398 -6.57 -0.19 -13.80
N THR A 399 -6.95 -0.98 -12.79
CA THR A 399 -6.20 -1.10 -11.54
C THR A 399 -4.78 -1.61 -11.78
N GLY A 400 -4.63 -2.63 -12.64
CA GLY A 400 -3.30 -3.15 -13.00
C GLY A 400 -2.46 -2.20 -13.83
N THR A 401 -3.08 -1.38 -14.68
CA THR A 401 -2.37 -0.43 -15.56
C THR A 401 -1.91 0.81 -14.79
N VAL A 402 -2.74 1.31 -13.88
CA VAL A 402 -2.48 2.56 -13.14
C VAL A 402 -1.65 2.31 -11.88
N TRP A 403 -1.88 1.20 -11.16
CA TRP A 403 -1.24 0.91 -9.86
C TRP A 403 -0.45 -0.40 -9.83
N GLY A 404 -0.12 -0.95 -11.00
CA GLY A 404 0.78 -2.09 -11.13
C GLY A 404 0.10 -3.45 -11.02
N PHE A 405 0.76 -4.44 -11.62
CA PHE A 405 0.23 -5.79 -11.75
C PHE A 405 0.67 -6.71 -10.59
N GLU A 406 1.81 -6.49 -9.94
CA GLU A 406 2.35 -7.44 -8.95
C GLU A 406 1.49 -7.56 -7.68
N ASN A 407 0.89 -6.46 -7.22
CA ASN A 407 -0.02 -6.41 -6.06
C ASN A 407 -1.50 -6.25 -6.46
N LEU A 408 -1.90 -6.72 -7.65
CA LEU A 408 -3.24 -6.46 -8.19
C LEU A 408 -4.37 -7.03 -7.31
N GLY A 409 -4.21 -8.21 -6.71
CA GLY A 409 -5.22 -8.81 -5.83
C GLY A 409 -5.48 -7.94 -4.61
N ARG A 410 -4.41 -7.53 -3.95
CA ARG A 410 -4.41 -6.56 -2.85
C ARG A 410 -4.97 -5.20 -3.26
N ASN A 411 -4.48 -4.58 -4.34
CA ASN A 411 -4.88 -3.23 -4.78
C ASN A 411 -6.35 -3.18 -5.22
N PHE A 412 -6.83 -4.26 -5.85
CA PHE A 412 -8.25 -4.42 -6.20
C PHE A 412 -9.14 -4.60 -4.97
N GLY A 413 -8.62 -5.18 -3.90
CA GLY A 413 -9.35 -5.39 -2.66
C GLY A 413 -9.26 -4.24 -1.64
N ILE A 414 -8.20 -3.41 -1.65
CA ILE A 414 -8.00 -2.28 -0.72
C ILE A 414 -8.77 -1.03 -1.19
N VAL A 415 -10.09 -1.15 -1.25
CA VAL A 415 -10.95 -0.01 -0.89
C VAL A 415 -11.19 -0.14 0.61
N GLY A 416 -10.20 0.30 1.41
CA GLY A 416 -10.29 0.41 2.86
C GLY A 416 -9.39 -0.51 3.70
N LYS A 417 -8.11 -0.14 3.90
CA LYS A 417 -7.36 -0.15 5.20
C LYS A 417 -5.86 0.17 5.00
N LYS A 418 -5.26 0.87 5.97
CA LYS A 418 -3.84 1.31 6.07
C LYS A 418 -2.92 0.14 6.52
N GLY A 419 -1.71 0.01 5.95
CA GLY A 419 -0.70 -1.00 6.35
C GLY A 419 0.13 -0.58 7.57
N HIS A 420 0.57 -1.53 8.40
CA HIS A 420 1.47 -1.31 9.55
C HIS A 420 2.95 -1.56 9.15
N LEU A 421 3.89 -0.85 9.78
CA LEU A 421 5.34 -1.08 9.72
C LEU A 421 5.73 -2.40 10.46
N PRO A 422 6.85 -3.06 10.11
CA PRO A 422 7.35 -4.22 10.86
C PRO A 422 7.80 -3.81 12.26
N ALA A 423 7.67 -4.70 13.25
CA ALA A 423 8.20 -4.44 14.59
C ALA A 423 9.73 -4.58 14.60
N PHE A 424 10.41 -3.94 15.55
CA PHE A 424 11.88 -3.98 15.64
C PHE A 424 12.44 -5.40 15.72
N LYS A 425 11.75 -6.30 16.41
CA LYS A 425 12.11 -7.73 16.53
C LYS A 425 12.16 -8.47 15.19
N ASP A 426 11.47 -7.95 14.18
CA ASP A 426 11.40 -8.52 12.83
C ASP A 426 12.52 -7.97 11.93
N LEU A 427 13.36 -7.06 12.44
CA LEU A 427 14.52 -6.52 11.73
C LEU A 427 15.81 -7.32 12.04
N PRO A 428 16.67 -7.56 11.04
CA PRO A 428 16.52 -7.13 9.65
C PRO A 428 15.54 -7.99 8.83
N LEU A 429 14.93 -7.40 7.80
CA LEU A 429 13.98 -8.08 6.92
C LEU A 429 14.60 -9.23 6.10
N LYS A 430 15.91 -9.14 5.85
CA LYS A 430 16.68 -10.19 5.18
C LYS A 430 17.90 -10.56 6.02
N PRO A 431 18.24 -11.86 6.16
CA PRO A 431 19.37 -12.31 6.98
C PRO A 431 20.73 -11.74 6.56
N GLU A 432 20.89 -11.35 5.29
CA GLU A 432 22.12 -10.75 4.76
C GLU A 432 22.31 -9.27 5.09
N TYR A 433 21.28 -8.59 5.61
CA TYR A 433 21.38 -7.18 5.97
C TYR A 433 22.05 -7.00 7.34
N PRO A 434 22.70 -5.84 7.58
CA PRO A 434 23.33 -5.57 8.87
C PRO A 434 22.33 -5.72 10.03
N PRO A 435 22.82 -6.01 11.26
CA PRO A 435 21.97 -6.17 12.43
C PRO A 435 21.03 -4.97 12.61
N HIS A 436 19.75 -5.25 12.85
CA HIS A 436 18.71 -4.24 13.08
C HIS A 436 18.41 -3.29 11.90
N ALA A 437 18.96 -3.54 10.70
CA ALA A 437 18.71 -2.70 9.54
C ALA A 437 17.26 -2.79 9.05
N ALA A 438 16.62 -1.65 8.85
CA ALA A 438 15.27 -1.50 8.30
C ALA A 438 15.24 -1.42 6.77
N TRP A 439 16.25 -2.00 6.11
CA TRP A 439 16.43 -1.85 4.68
C TRP A 439 15.31 -2.54 3.90
N GLY A 440 14.84 -1.87 2.85
CA GLY A 440 13.73 -2.31 2.03
C GLY A 440 12.33 -2.05 2.61
N VAL A 441 12.19 -1.55 3.84
CA VAL A 441 10.86 -1.22 4.43
C VAL A 441 10.08 -0.23 3.57
N TRP A 442 10.75 0.79 3.04
CA TRP A 442 10.18 1.79 2.13
C TRP A 442 10.62 1.59 0.67
N GLY A 443 11.17 0.41 0.34
CA GLY A 443 11.70 0.06 -0.97
C GLY A 443 13.23 0.02 -1.04
N GLU A 444 13.76 -0.81 -1.94
CA GLU A 444 15.22 -1.07 -2.07
C GLU A 444 16.05 0.12 -2.58
N LYS A 445 15.37 1.15 -3.13
CA LYS A 445 16.00 2.38 -3.63
C LYS A 445 15.63 3.61 -2.81
N ASP A 446 14.99 3.41 -1.66
CA ASP A 446 14.65 4.52 -0.78
C ASP A 446 15.93 5.22 -0.28
N GLU A 447 15.86 6.54 -0.20
CA GLU A 447 16.93 7.40 0.33
C GLU A 447 16.40 8.40 1.38
N LEU A 448 15.15 8.24 1.83
CA LEU A 448 14.52 9.08 2.84
C LEU A 448 14.51 8.43 4.23
N GLY A 449 14.39 7.11 4.29
CA GLY A 449 14.33 6.31 5.51
C GLY A 449 13.13 6.65 6.39
N THR A 450 13.34 6.84 7.69
CA THR A 450 12.24 7.10 8.64
C THR A 450 11.48 8.40 8.36
N VAL A 451 12.03 9.33 7.55
CA VAL A 451 11.30 10.51 7.08
C VAL A 451 10.04 10.13 6.29
N ASN A 452 9.98 8.93 5.71
CA ASN A 452 8.77 8.40 5.09
C ASN A 452 7.59 8.23 6.08
N ASN A 453 7.84 8.24 7.39
CA ASN A 453 6.79 8.23 8.42
C ASN A 453 6.06 9.58 8.51
N ILE A 454 6.67 10.66 8.00
CA ILE A 454 6.03 11.97 7.85
C ILE A 454 5.17 11.94 6.58
N THR A 455 3.87 11.74 6.76
CA THR A 455 2.88 11.82 5.68
C THR A 455 2.18 13.17 5.66
N GLN A 456 1.47 13.47 4.56
CA GLN A 456 0.64 14.69 4.46
C GLN A 456 -0.39 14.79 5.60
N GLU A 457 -0.95 13.66 6.04
CA GLU A 457 -1.88 13.60 7.18
C GLU A 457 -1.18 13.95 8.49
N THR A 458 0.04 13.44 8.73
CA THR A 458 0.81 13.77 9.93
C THR A 458 1.20 15.25 9.97
N ILE A 459 1.58 15.84 8.83
CA ILE A 459 1.87 17.28 8.70
C ILE A 459 0.61 18.10 9.00
N THR A 460 -0.52 17.72 8.40
CA THR A 460 -1.80 18.40 8.62
C THR A 460 -2.24 18.29 10.08
N ALA A 461 -2.03 17.13 10.72
CA ALA A 461 -2.31 16.95 12.13
C ALA A 461 -1.37 17.81 13.00
N ALA A 462 -0.08 17.86 12.67
CA ALA A 462 0.91 18.66 13.36
C ALA A 462 0.59 20.16 13.29
N SER A 463 -0.03 20.66 12.21
CA SER A 463 -0.43 22.07 12.11
C SER A 463 -1.34 22.52 13.27
N LYS A 464 -2.06 21.57 13.88
CA LYS A 464 -2.92 21.83 15.05
C LYS A 464 -2.12 22.08 16.33
N GLU A 465 -0.82 21.76 16.36
CA GLU A 465 0.05 22.05 17.50
C GLU A 465 0.36 23.55 17.61
N ILE A 466 0.20 24.34 16.54
CA ILE A 466 0.36 25.80 16.56
C ILE A 466 -0.81 26.41 17.35
N LYS A 467 -0.58 26.71 18.63
CA LYS A 467 -1.57 27.29 19.54
C LYS A 467 -1.21 28.69 19.99
N LEU A 468 0.06 28.92 20.27
CA LEU A 468 0.56 30.19 20.82
C LEU A 468 1.08 31.10 19.71
N GLY A 469 1.48 30.55 18.56
CA GLY A 469 2.10 31.29 17.47
C GLY A 469 3.53 31.74 17.78
N LEU A 470 4.17 31.11 18.77
CA LEU A 470 5.55 31.41 19.15
C LEU A 470 6.50 30.64 18.23
N SER A 471 7.22 31.37 17.38
CA SER A 471 8.26 30.82 16.51
C SER A 471 9.63 30.87 17.21
N ILE A 472 10.25 29.71 17.37
CA ILE A 472 11.49 29.51 18.12
C ILE A 472 12.52 28.81 17.23
N PRO A 473 13.57 29.52 16.77
CA PRO A 473 14.68 28.89 16.06
C PRO A 473 15.44 27.94 16.99
N LEU A 474 15.84 26.79 16.46
CA LEU A 474 16.56 25.74 17.22
C LEU A 474 18.02 25.58 16.77
N ASN A 475 18.55 26.60 16.10
CA ASN A 475 19.90 26.62 15.60
C ASN A 475 20.77 27.36 16.61
N TRP A 476 21.80 26.70 17.10
CA TRP A 476 22.91 27.37 17.76
C TRP A 476 23.67 28.23 16.75
N SER A 477 24.45 29.18 17.24
CA SER A 477 25.20 30.08 16.36
C SER A 477 26.27 29.31 15.60
N MET A 478 26.47 29.62 14.31
CA MET A 478 27.43 28.91 13.46
C MET A 478 28.88 29.03 13.94
N ASP A 479 29.20 30.07 14.72
CA ASP A 479 30.51 30.25 15.38
C ASP A 479 30.62 29.50 16.73
N GLN A 480 29.61 28.71 17.09
CA GLN A 480 29.58 27.87 18.28
C GLN A 480 29.61 26.37 17.95
N PRO A 481 30.26 25.55 18.80
CA PRO A 481 31.12 25.97 19.92
C PRO A 481 32.33 26.77 19.44
N LYS A 482 32.71 27.82 20.18
CA LYS A 482 33.83 28.73 19.82
C LYS A 482 35.12 28.00 19.47
N TYR A 483 35.37 26.88 20.16
CA TYR A 483 36.43 25.94 19.84
C TYR A 483 35.79 24.67 19.29
N PRO A 484 35.90 24.41 17.98
CA PRO A 484 35.28 23.25 17.35
C PRO A 484 35.74 21.93 17.97
N LEU A 485 34.80 21.01 18.08
CA LEU A 485 35.03 19.64 18.57
C LEU A 485 35.56 18.75 17.44
N TYR A 486 36.14 17.59 17.79
CA TYR A 486 36.69 16.62 16.83
C TYR A 486 37.72 17.19 15.85
N GLU A 487 38.49 18.20 16.27
CA GLU A 487 39.50 18.87 15.44
C GLU A 487 38.93 19.41 14.10
N ARG A 488 37.62 19.67 14.04
CA ARG A 488 36.92 20.17 12.84
C ARG A 488 37.32 21.62 12.55
N LYS A 489 37.22 22.01 11.28
CA LYS A 489 37.34 23.43 10.90
C LYS A 489 36.11 24.19 11.38
N GLY A 490 36.34 25.20 12.21
CA GLY A 490 35.27 26.10 12.68
C GLY A 490 34.75 27.04 11.59
N PHE A 491 33.76 27.84 11.96
CA PHE A 491 33.17 28.84 11.08
C PHE A 491 34.08 30.04 10.87
N HIS A 492 34.27 30.40 9.61
CA HIS A 492 34.98 31.60 9.19
C HIS A 492 34.12 32.37 8.17
N ARG A 493 33.95 33.68 8.42
CA ARG A 493 33.27 34.62 7.51
C ARG A 493 34.24 35.70 7.02
N GLU A 494 34.26 35.91 5.72
CA GLU A 494 34.98 37.00 5.04
C GLU A 494 33.96 37.98 4.45
N ASN A 495 34.00 39.26 4.84
CA ASN A 495 33.11 40.30 4.32
C ASN A 495 33.74 41.01 3.11
N ILE A 496 32.96 41.20 2.04
CA ILE A 496 33.38 41.81 0.78
C ILE A 496 32.56 43.08 0.52
N ALA A 497 33.16 44.25 0.72
CA ALA A 497 32.54 45.53 0.39
C ALA A 497 32.71 45.88 -1.11
N LYS A 498 31.62 46.22 -1.81
CA LYS A 498 31.62 46.57 -3.25
C LYS A 498 31.75 48.08 -3.51
N THR A 499 32.82 48.68 -3.00
CA THR A 499 33.15 50.11 -3.18
C THR A 499 33.22 50.50 -4.67
N PRO A 500 32.73 51.69 -5.09
CA PRO A 500 32.18 52.78 -4.27
C PRO A 500 30.70 52.62 -3.90
N ARG A 501 30.03 51.53 -4.28
CA ARG A 501 28.64 51.29 -3.89
C ARG A 501 28.58 50.82 -2.44
N THR A 502 27.53 51.19 -1.72
CA THR A 502 27.26 50.72 -0.35
C THR A 502 26.59 49.35 -0.38
N ILE A 503 27.34 48.33 -0.79
CA ILE A 503 26.88 46.93 -0.92
C ILE A 503 27.92 46.02 -0.27
N ASN A 504 27.48 44.99 0.47
CA ASN A 504 28.33 43.96 1.06
C ASN A 504 27.89 42.58 0.58
N ASP A 505 28.85 41.76 0.15
CA ASP A 505 28.73 40.31 0.07
C ASP A 505 29.54 39.68 1.21
N ASP A 506 29.40 38.38 1.45
CA ASP A 506 30.31 37.61 2.29
C ASP A 506 30.59 36.21 1.71
N ILE A 507 31.66 35.59 2.21
CA ILE A 507 32.02 34.19 1.98
C ILE A 507 32.08 33.51 3.33
N ILE A 508 31.43 32.35 3.44
CA ILE A 508 31.48 31.51 4.63
C ILE A 508 32.22 30.20 4.32
N HIS A 509 33.08 29.78 5.24
CA HIS A 509 33.81 28.51 5.16
C HIS A 509 33.75 27.82 6.52
N PHE A 510 33.21 26.60 6.55
CA PHE A 510 33.00 25.82 7.77
C PHE A 510 32.92 24.32 7.46
N ASN A 511 33.15 23.47 8.47
CA ASN A 511 32.79 22.05 8.39
C ASN A 511 31.28 21.92 8.70
N THR A 512 30.52 21.16 7.91
CA THR A 512 29.05 21.08 8.08
C THR A 512 28.58 20.40 9.36
N GLN A 513 29.52 19.86 10.15
CA GLN A 513 29.32 19.28 11.47
C GLN A 513 29.98 20.12 12.59
N CYS A 514 30.28 21.40 12.37
CA CYS A 514 30.98 22.23 13.36
C CYS A 514 30.04 22.89 14.39
N SER A 515 28.73 22.90 14.15
CA SER A 515 27.68 23.54 14.95
C SER A 515 26.39 22.72 14.81
N SER A 516 25.22 23.26 15.18
CA SER A 516 23.92 22.59 14.97
C SER A 516 23.83 21.98 13.58
N GLN A 517 23.46 20.71 13.50
CA GLN A 517 23.57 19.93 12.27
C GLN A 517 22.53 18.82 12.18
N TRP A 518 22.10 18.49 10.96
CA TRP A 518 21.55 17.20 10.60
C TRP A 518 22.62 16.36 9.90
N ASP A 519 22.84 15.15 10.38
CA ASP A 519 23.65 14.14 9.73
C ASP A 519 22.82 13.31 8.76
N SER A 520 23.35 13.15 7.54
CA SER A 520 22.68 12.38 6.50
C SER A 520 22.99 10.89 6.62
N LEU A 521 22.26 10.08 5.87
CA LEU A 521 22.34 8.61 5.90
C LEU A 521 23.68 8.04 5.41
N ARG A 522 24.60 8.92 4.99
CA ARG A 522 25.98 8.61 4.58
C ARG A 522 27.05 9.21 5.51
N HIS A 523 26.66 9.69 6.70
CA HIS A 523 27.58 10.23 7.70
C HIS A 523 28.31 9.11 8.46
N PHE A 524 27.57 8.18 9.07
CA PHE A 524 28.12 7.11 9.89
C PHE A 524 27.55 5.76 9.46
N GLY A 525 28.41 4.93 8.87
CA GLY A 525 28.08 3.60 8.35
C GLY A 525 28.30 2.48 9.37
N TYR A 526 27.79 1.28 9.03
CA TYR A 526 28.16 0.06 9.72
C TYR A 526 29.66 -0.22 9.55
N GLN A 527 30.36 -0.36 10.68
CA GLN A 527 31.82 -0.43 10.69
C GLN A 527 32.35 -1.77 10.14
N ALA A 528 31.67 -2.89 10.46
CA ALA A 528 32.08 -4.21 10.02
C ALA A 528 31.82 -4.42 8.51
N GLU A 529 30.63 -4.06 8.04
CA GLU A 529 30.17 -4.25 6.67
C GLU A 529 30.62 -3.13 5.73
N LYS A 530 31.03 -1.96 6.27
CA LYS A 530 31.47 -0.76 5.52
C LYS A 530 30.42 -0.23 4.55
N VAL A 531 29.17 -0.25 5.00
CA VAL A 531 27.97 0.14 4.25
C VAL A 531 27.15 1.16 5.02
N PHE A 532 26.47 2.01 4.26
CA PHE A 532 25.48 2.98 4.69
C PHE A 532 24.07 2.47 4.35
N TYR A 533 23.06 3.30 4.62
CA TYR A 533 21.65 2.98 4.38
C TYR A 533 21.37 2.38 2.99
N ASN A 534 20.54 1.33 2.96
CA ASN A 534 20.19 0.55 1.76
C ASN A 534 21.40 0.07 0.93
N GLY A 535 22.52 -0.27 1.58
CA GLY A 535 23.64 -0.97 0.97
C GLY A 535 24.66 -0.12 0.21
N LEU A 536 24.60 1.21 0.34
CA LEU A 536 25.61 2.10 -0.24
C LEU A 536 26.99 1.82 0.38
N LYS A 537 27.98 1.41 -0.42
CA LYS A 537 29.32 1.05 0.07
C LYS A 537 30.23 2.28 0.22
N GLN A 538 31.03 2.31 1.28
CA GLN A 538 32.07 3.32 1.46
C GLN A 538 33.05 3.37 0.28
N GLU A 539 33.45 2.19 -0.22
CA GLU A 539 34.35 2.09 -1.37
C GLU A 539 33.80 2.77 -2.62
N SER A 540 32.49 2.69 -2.86
CA SER A 540 31.85 3.36 -4.00
C SER A 540 31.97 4.87 -3.91
N LEU A 541 31.83 5.44 -2.70
CA LEU A 541 31.98 6.88 -2.47
C LEU A 541 33.43 7.35 -2.65
N LEU A 542 34.39 6.53 -2.23
CA LEU A 542 35.82 6.80 -2.42
C LEU A 542 36.23 6.72 -3.90
N ALA A 543 35.68 5.76 -4.64
CA ALA A 543 35.95 5.57 -6.05
C ALA A 543 35.29 6.64 -6.92
N ASN A 544 34.09 7.11 -6.57
CA ASN A 544 33.36 8.12 -7.32
C ASN A 544 32.71 9.17 -6.41
N PRO A 545 33.37 10.33 -6.22
CA PRO A 545 32.83 11.43 -5.42
C PRO A 545 31.54 12.05 -5.98
N SER A 546 31.17 11.77 -7.25
CA SER A 546 29.92 12.28 -7.84
C SER A 546 28.66 11.55 -7.37
N ILE A 547 28.79 10.42 -6.66
CA ILE A 547 27.63 9.69 -6.11
C ILE A 547 26.94 10.57 -5.06
N THR A 548 25.68 10.90 -5.31
CA THR A 548 24.86 11.75 -4.43
C THR A 548 23.96 10.95 -3.48
N THR A 549 23.87 9.63 -3.65
CA THR A 549 23.00 8.74 -2.87
C THR A 549 23.14 8.97 -1.36
N ASN A 550 22.02 8.91 -0.64
CA ASN A 550 21.93 9.11 0.82
C ASN A 550 22.37 10.50 1.30
N GLY A 551 22.50 11.48 0.39
CA GLY A 551 22.92 12.84 0.72
C GLY A 551 21.77 13.71 1.22
N ILE A 552 22.11 14.76 1.98
CA ILE A 552 21.15 15.68 2.63
C ILE A 552 20.13 16.33 1.67
N HIS A 553 20.48 16.53 0.40
CA HIS A 553 19.58 17.06 -0.62
C HIS A 553 18.25 16.32 -0.77
N ASN A 554 18.17 15.04 -0.40
CA ASN A 554 16.92 14.28 -0.47
C ASN A 554 15.88 14.83 0.51
N TRP A 555 16.29 15.20 1.72
CA TRP A 555 15.41 15.85 2.70
C TRP A 555 15.19 17.33 2.39
N ALA A 556 16.14 18.01 1.71
CA ALA A 556 15.98 19.40 1.31
C ALA A 556 14.85 19.61 0.25
N LYS A 557 14.46 18.56 -0.49
CA LYS A 557 13.37 18.62 -1.48
C LYS A 557 12.01 18.88 -0.84
N THR A 558 11.76 18.34 0.35
CA THR A 558 10.47 18.42 1.06
C THR A 558 10.56 19.16 2.40
N GLY A 559 11.77 19.31 2.93
CA GLY A 559 12.01 19.64 4.33
C GLY A 559 11.71 18.44 5.25
N ILE A 560 12.09 18.60 6.52
CA ILE A 560 11.67 17.75 7.63
C ILE A 560 10.61 18.56 8.39
N VAL A 561 9.34 18.24 8.15
CA VAL A 561 8.20 19.04 8.63
C VAL A 561 7.20 18.11 9.29
N GLY A 562 6.83 18.35 10.55
CA GLY A 562 5.96 17.44 11.28
C GLY A 562 5.68 17.90 12.70
N ARG A 563 5.31 16.96 13.57
CA ARG A 563 5.14 17.23 15.00
C ARG A 563 6.46 16.97 15.71
N GLY A 564 7.00 17.99 16.36
CA GLY A 564 8.14 17.86 17.25
C GLY A 564 7.70 17.61 18.68
N VAL A 565 8.49 16.83 19.42
CA VAL A 565 8.27 16.53 20.84
C VAL A 565 9.59 16.69 21.58
N LEU A 566 9.59 17.46 22.68
CA LEU A 566 10.79 17.73 23.49
C LEU A 566 10.75 16.96 24.82
N LEU A 567 11.68 16.02 25.00
CA LEU A 567 12.00 15.44 26.30
C LEU A 567 13.08 16.29 26.99
N ASP A 568 12.71 17.03 28.03
CA ASP A 568 13.65 17.87 28.79
C ASP A 568 14.24 17.10 29.96
N PHE A 569 15.21 16.25 29.66
CA PHE A 569 15.91 15.46 30.67
C PHE A 569 16.72 16.35 31.61
N TYR A 570 17.32 17.44 31.12
CA TYR A 570 18.13 18.35 31.94
C TYR A 570 17.32 18.96 33.10
N ALA A 571 16.17 19.57 32.79
CA ALA A 571 15.32 20.15 33.82
C ALA A 571 14.72 19.08 34.75
N TYR A 572 14.43 17.89 34.23
CA TYR A 572 14.02 16.75 35.04
C TYR A 572 15.12 16.33 36.04
N ALA A 573 16.35 16.16 35.57
CA ALA A 573 17.49 15.78 36.41
C ALA A 573 17.71 16.78 37.56
N GLN A 574 17.59 18.08 37.27
CA GLN A 574 17.68 19.14 38.29
C GLN A 574 16.53 19.07 39.31
N ARG A 575 15.28 18.97 38.87
CA ARG A 575 14.11 18.87 39.77
C ARG A 575 14.15 17.63 40.67
N HIS A 576 14.70 16.54 40.16
CA HIS A 576 14.82 15.28 40.86
C HIS A 576 16.16 15.10 41.60
N ASN A 577 17.04 16.11 41.60
CA ASN A 577 18.36 16.09 42.24
C ASN A 577 19.22 14.87 41.83
N LEU A 578 19.21 14.52 40.54
CA LEU A 578 20.10 13.50 40.01
C LEU A 578 21.54 14.03 39.97
N ASP A 579 22.52 13.15 40.23
CA ASP A 579 23.93 13.46 40.03
C ASP A 579 24.24 13.46 38.52
N TYR A 580 24.00 14.60 37.89
CA TYR A 580 24.06 14.78 36.43
C TYR A 580 24.94 15.96 36.05
N ASN A 581 25.80 15.76 35.05
CA ASN A 581 26.60 16.82 34.44
C ASN A 581 26.72 16.57 32.92
N ALA A 582 26.39 17.57 32.10
CA ALA A 582 26.35 17.40 30.65
C ALA A 582 27.73 17.15 30.00
N PHE A 583 28.84 17.52 30.68
CA PHE A 583 30.21 17.32 30.19
C PHE A 583 30.88 16.03 30.67
N LEU A 584 30.21 15.24 31.52
CA LEU A 584 30.73 13.95 31.99
C LEU A 584 30.03 12.79 31.30
N GLN A 585 30.66 11.61 31.30
CA GLN A 585 30.04 10.40 30.80
C GLN A 585 28.80 10.06 31.64
N TYR A 586 27.62 10.18 31.03
CA TYR A 586 26.35 9.83 31.65
C TYR A 586 25.40 9.29 30.57
N GLY A 587 25.13 7.99 30.63
CA GLY A 587 24.21 7.32 29.71
C GLY A 587 22.78 7.37 30.23
N ILE A 588 21.97 8.25 29.63
CA ILE A 588 20.56 8.37 29.98
C ILE A 588 19.83 7.11 29.50
N THR A 589 19.23 6.40 30.45
CA THR A 589 18.55 5.12 30.19
C THR A 589 17.17 5.33 29.59
N LEU A 590 16.64 4.32 28.91
CA LEU A 590 15.27 4.35 28.39
C LEU A 590 14.22 4.57 29.50
N ASP A 591 14.41 3.97 30.68
CA ASP A 591 13.50 4.15 31.81
C ASP A 591 13.49 5.59 32.32
N GLN A 592 14.65 6.26 32.31
CA GLN A 592 14.74 7.69 32.60
C GLN A 592 14.02 8.54 31.55
N LEU A 593 14.17 8.23 30.26
CA LEU A 593 13.43 8.93 29.19
C LEU A 593 11.91 8.72 29.32
N ARG A 594 11.47 7.51 29.67
CA ARG A 594 10.05 7.23 29.97
C ARG A 594 9.56 7.97 31.20
N ALA A 595 10.40 8.14 32.22
CA ALA A 595 10.06 8.94 33.40
C ALA A 595 9.87 10.42 33.04
N VAL A 596 10.75 10.97 32.18
CA VAL A 596 10.61 12.33 31.62
C VAL A 596 9.33 12.45 30.80
N GLN A 597 9.07 11.50 29.90
CA GLN A 597 7.84 11.44 29.11
C GLN A 597 6.58 11.46 29.99
N ALA A 598 6.57 10.68 31.07
CA ALA A 598 5.46 10.60 32.01
C ALA A 598 5.27 11.90 32.81
N ASP A 599 6.35 12.50 33.29
CA ASP A 599 6.33 13.79 34.01
C ASP A 599 5.82 14.93 33.12
N GLN A 600 6.18 14.91 31.83
CA GLN A 600 5.74 15.90 30.84
C GLN A 600 4.36 15.61 30.23
N GLY A 601 3.76 14.44 30.50
CA GLY A 601 2.45 14.06 29.98
C GLY A 601 2.42 13.86 28.45
N ILE A 602 3.49 13.31 27.88
CA ILE A 602 3.66 13.18 26.43
C ILE A 602 3.10 11.84 25.92
N GLU A 603 2.27 11.94 24.87
CA GLU A 603 1.88 10.81 24.03
C GLU A 603 2.53 10.94 22.64
N PHE A 604 3.29 9.92 22.23
CA PHE A 604 3.89 9.86 20.91
C PHE A 604 2.86 9.48 19.84
N ARG A 605 3.11 9.93 18.61
CA ARG A 605 2.34 9.63 17.42
C ARG A 605 3.29 9.25 16.29
N ASP A 606 2.78 8.46 15.34
CA ASP A 606 3.53 8.11 14.13
C ASP A 606 4.09 9.35 13.44
N GLY A 607 5.39 9.31 13.10
CA GLY A 607 6.08 10.40 12.41
C GLY A 607 6.51 11.56 13.31
N ASP A 608 6.41 11.43 14.64
CA ASP A 608 6.94 12.43 15.57
C ASP A 608 8.46 12.59 15.38
N ILE A 609 8.94 13.83 15.55
CA ILE A 609 10.36 14.20 15.57
C ILE A 609 10.75 14.32 17.04
N LEU A 610 11.58 13.39 17.51
CA LEU A 610 11.97 13.31 18.91
C LEU A 610 13.18 14.21 19.18
N LEU A 611 13.01 15.18 20.08
CA LEU A 611 14.06 16.08 20.54
C LEU A 611 14.36 15.77 22.01
N ILE A 612 15.63 15.66 22.37
CA ILE A 612 16.04 15.43 23.77
C ILE A 612 17.02 16.51 24.21
N ARG A 613 16.67 17.23 25.28
CA ARG A 613 17.54 18.22 25.90
C ARG A 613 18.34 17.59 27.02
N PHE A 614 19.65 17.52 26.80
CA PHE A 614 20.67 17.05 27.73
C PHE A 614 21.25 18.20 28.58
N GLY A 615 21.24 19.43 28.08
CA GLY A 615 21.73 20.61 28.80
C GLY A 615 23.18 20.98 28.47
N PHE A 616 23.76 20.41 27.40
CA PHE A 616 25.14 20.71 27.02
C PHE A 616 25.31 22.17 26.62
N ILE A 617 24.42 22.72 25.80
CA ILE A 617 24.48 24.13 25.37
C ILE A 617 24.28 25.06 26.58
N ALA A 618 23.33 24.74 27.45
CA ALA A 618 23.07 25.47 28.69
C ALA A 618 24.34 25.61 29.55
N GLU A 619 25.00 24.49 29.83
CA GLU A 619 26.23 24.50 30.62
C GLU A 619 27.41 25.13 29.85
N TYR A 620 27.51 24.92 28.53
CA TYR A 620 28.59 25.47 27.71
C TYR A 620 28.56 26.99 27.66
N GLU A 621 27.41 27.61 27.47
CA GLU A 621 27.32 29.07 27.40
C GLU A 621 27.65 29.76 28.72
N ALA A 622 27.48 29.06 29.85
CA ALA A 622 27.88 29.54 31.17
C ALA A 622 29.40 29.44 31.45
N LEU A 623 30.19 28.76 30.59
CA LEU A 623 31.62 28.57 30.80
C LEU A 623 32.47 29.82 30.49
N SER A 624 33.58 29.96 31.19
CA SER A 624 34.65 30.89 30.81
C SER A 624 35.34 30.45 29.50
N ASP A 625 36.03 31.37 28.83
CA ASP A 625 36.73 31.10 27.57
C ASP A 625 37.84 30.03 27.73
N GLU A 626 38.52 30.01 28.88
CA GLU A 626 39.51 29.00 29.23
C GLU A 626 38.87 27.62 29.32
N ARG A 627 37.71 27.52 29.99
CA ARG A 627 37.02 26.24 30.13
C ARG A 627 36.40 25.77 28.83
N LYS A 628 35.89 26.68 27.98
CA LYS A 628 35.46 26.37 26.60
C LYS A 628 36.60 25.76 25.78
N ARG A 629 37.85 26.24 25.94
CA ARG A 629 39.03 25.60 25.31
C ARG A 629 39.32 24.21 25.84
N GLU A 630 39.11 23.97 27.13
CA GLU A 630 39.35 22.67 27.74
C GLU A 630 38.35 21.62 27.25
N VAL A 631 37.07 21.97 27.12
CA VAL A 631 36.02 21.08 26.57
C VAL A 631 36.36 20.63 25.14
N ALA A 632 37.03 21.47 24.36
CA ALA A 632 37.44 21.14 23.00
C ALA A 632 38.65 20.19 22.91
N LYS A 633 39.34 19.90 24.01
CA LYS A 633 40.48 18.98 24.02
C LYS A 633 40.00 17.53 24.02
N VAL A 634 40.82 16.65 23.45
CA VAL A 634 40.65 15.20 23.53
C VAL A 634 41.27 14.64 24.82
N PRO A 635 40.74 13.54 25.40
CA PRO A 635 39.54 12.82 24.98
C PRO A 635 38.27 13.62 25.29
N HIS A 636 37.28 13.50 24.41
CA HIS A 636 36.00 14.14 24.61
C HIS A 636 35.13 13.37 25.60
N THR A 637 34.32 14.08 26.40
CA THR A 637 33.37 13.51 27.35
C THR A 637 32.07 14.31 27.36
N TRP A 638 30.92 13.63 27.36
CA TRP A 638 29.61 14.25 27.51
C TRP A 638 28.51 13.22 27.83
N ALA A 639 27.42 13.75 28.36
CA ALA A 639 26.18 13.01 28.55
C ALA A 639 25.41 12.87 27.23
N GLY A 640 24.59 11.84 27.15
CA GLY A 640 23.70 11.57 26.02
C GLY A 640 22.88 10.33 26.28
N VAL A 641 22.18 9.83 25.26
CA VAL A 641 21.46 8.55 25.40
C VAL A 641 22.46 7.41 25.64
N GLY A 642 22.16 6.55 26.61
CA GLY A 642 22.93 5.34 26.87
C GLY A 642 22.70 4.30 25.77
N GLN A 643 23.80 3.75 25.24
CA GLN A 643 23.75 2.74 24.19
C GLN A 643 23.02 1.48 24.68
N SER A 644 21.86 1.18 24.10
CA SER A 644 21.07 0.00 24.44
C SER A 644 20.19 -0.45 23.28
N LYS A 645 19.98 -1.77 23.19
CA LYS A 645 19.02 -2.35 22.25
C LYS A 645 17.59 -1.90 22.56
N ASP A 646 17.25 -1.77 23.84
CA ASP A 646 15.91 -1.37 24.28
C ASP A 646 15.56 0.04 23.77
N PHE A 647 16.53 0.96 23.74
CA PHE A 647 16.32 2.28 23.14
C PHE A 647 16.05 2.20 21.64
N LEU A 648 16.80 1.38 20.90
CA LEU A 648 16.60 1.18 19.45
C LEU A 648 15.21 0.58 19.15
N GLU A 649 14.79 -0.41 19.95
CA GLU A 649 13.47 -1.04 19.85
C GLU A 649 12.37 -0.01 20.12
N TRP A 650 12.47 0.72 21.23
CA TRP A 650 11.49 1.75 21.58
C TRP A 650 11.43 2.86 20.55
N PHE A 651 12.58 3.30 20.01
CA PHE A 651 12.61 4.32 18.96
C PHE A 651 11.86 3.83 17.70
N TRP A 652 12.19 2.63 17.23
CA TRP A 652 11.62 2.08 16.00
C TRP A 652 10.12 1.82 16.14
N ASP A 653 9.69 1.19 17.23
CA ASP A 653 8.29 0.79 17.43
C ASP A 653 7.36 2.00 17.73
N ASN A 654 7.89 3.17 18.09
CA ASN A 654 7.12 4.42 18.14
C ASN A 654 7.06 5.15 16.79
N HIS A 655 7.70 4.61 15.74
CA HIS A 655 7.72 5.14 14.38
C HIS A 655 8.15 6.61 14.27
N PHE A 656 9.15 7.01 15.07
CA PHE A 656 9.74 8.35 14.98
C PHE A 656 10.34 8.58 13.59
N ALA A 657 10.26 9.83 13.11
CA ALA A 657 10.75 10.21 11.80
C ALA A 657 12.18 10.75 11.81
N ALA A 658 12.57 11.43 12.89
CA ALA A 658 13.88 12.02 13.08
C ALA A 658 14.20 12.16 14.58
N LEU A 659 15.49 12.30 14.89
CA LEU A 659 15.99 12.34 16.26
C LEU A 659 17.02 13.47 16.41
N ALA A 660 16.91 14.33 17.42
CA ALA A 660 17.92 15.35 17.67
C ALA A 660 18.18 15.61 19.15
N GLY A 661 19.41 16.05 19.44
CA GLY A 661 19.87 16.44 20.77
C GLY A 661 20.65 17.76 20.76
N ASP A 662 20.87 18.32 21.95
CA ASP A 662 21.68 19.54 22.15
C ASP A 662 23.15 19.24 22.52
N SER A 663 23.55 17.97 22.54
CA SER A 663 24.92 17.52 22.84
C SER A 663 25.75 17.35 21.55
N PRO A 664 27.10 17.37 21.62
CA PRO A 664 27.99 17.14 20.47
C PRO A 664 27.95 15.75 19.86
N ALA A 665 27.37 14.79 20.57
CA ALA A 665 26.88 13.56 19.98
C ALA A 665 25.56 13.18 20.64
N PHE A 666 24.68 12.51 19.90
CA PHE A 666 23.38 12.12 20.46
C PHE A 666 23.50 11.09 21.60
N GLU A 667 24.44 10.16 21.47
CA GLU A 667 24.76 9.14 22.49
C GLU A 667 25.91 9.59 23.40
N THR A 668 25.96 9.05 24.62
CA THR A 668 27.01 9.42 25.58
C THR A 668 28.40 9.00 25.10
N ASN A 669 29.41 9.81 25.45
CA ASN A 669 30.80 9.55 25.16
C ASN A 669 31.66 9.69 26.44
N PRO A 670 32.55 8.74 26.76
CA PRO A 670 32.83 7.48 26.07
C PRO A 670 31.61 6.55 25.96
N PRO A 671 31.55 5.67 24.96
CA PRO A 671 30.40 4.78 24.78
C PRO A 671 30.33 3.71 25.88
N LEU A 672 29.12 3.34 26.28
CA LEU A 672 28.86 2.28 27.27
C LEU A 672 28.67 0.89 26.62
N ALA A 673 28.33 0.85 25.33
CA ALA A 673 28.16 -0.34 24.52
C ALA A 673 28.42 0.00 23.04
N ASP A 674 28.00 -0.86 22.11
CA ASP A 674 28.09 -0.58 20.66
C ASP A 674 27.33 0.70 20.30
N PHE A 675 27.91 1.48 19.38
CA PHE A 675 27.37 2.77 18.99
C PHE A 675 25.93 2.67 18.46
N LEU A 676 25.08 3.62 18.84
CA LEU A 676 23.74 3.78 18.28
C LEU A 676 23.79 4.39 16.87
N HIS A 677 24.78 5.24 16.60
CA HIS A 677 24.95 5.98 15.33
C HIS A 677 24.77 5.11 14.07
N PRO A 678 25.49 3.99 13.87
CA PRO A 678 25.34 3.17 12.67
C PRO A 678 23.92 2.64 12.49
N VAL A 679 23.25 2.23 13.57
CA VAL A 679 21.91 1.65 13.50
C VAL A 679 20.87 2.73 13.23
N ILE A 680 20.95 3.89 13.88
CA ILE A 680 19.99 4.98 13.69
C ILE A 680 20.13 5.59 12.28
N LEU A 681 21.34 6.02 11.90
CA LEU A 681 21.58 6.63 10.58
C LEU A 681 21.48 5.59 9.47
N SER A 682 22.36 4.59 9.48
CA SER A 682 22.50 3.67 8.35
C SER A 682 21.56 2.46 8.44
N GLY A 683 21.14 2.03 9.63
CA GLY A 683 20.21 0.91 9.78
C GLY A 683 18.76 1.30 9.49
N PHE A 684 18.24 2.26 10.27
CA PHE A 684 16.86 2.73 10.18
C PHE A 684 16.66 3.74 9.05
N GLY A 685 17.72 4.43 8.62
CA GLY A 685 17.59 5.54 7.69
C GLY A 685 17.05 6.81 8.38
N CYS A 686 17.45 7.06 9.64
CA CYS A 686 16.92 8.18 10.41
C CYS A 686 17.86 9.40 10.39
N PRO A 687 17.36 10.61 10.11
CA PRO A 687 18.11 11.84 10.38
C PRO A 687 18.50 11.94 11.85
N LEU A 688 19.77 12.23 12.11
CA LEU A 688 20.30 12.43 13.46
C LEU A 688 20.80 13.86 13.61
N GLY A 689 20.28 14.57 14.61
CA GLY A 689 20.55 15.98 14.85
C GLY A 689 21.41 16.18 16.09
N GLU A 690 22.42 17.04 15.98
CA GLU A 690 23.36 17.32 17.08
C GLU A 690 23.47 18.82 17.32
N MET A 691 23.74 19.19 18.57
CA MET A 691 23.91 20.58 19.03
C MET A 691 22.73 21.51 18.66
N PHE A 692 21.48 21.02 18.69
CA PHE A 692 20.31 21.88 18.54
C PHE A 692 20.12 22.75 19.79
N ASP A 693 19.85 24.03 19.62
CA ASP A 693 19.58 24.93 20.75
C ASP A 693 18.13 24.80 21.21
N PHE A 694 17.94 24.18 22.38
CA PHE A 694 16.63 23.96 22.98
C PHE A 694 16.32 24.88 24.15
N GLU A 695 17.19 25.83 24.51
CA GLU A 695 17.07 26.59 25.76
C GLU A 695 15.76 27.39 25.81
N ARG A 696 15.53 28.24 24.81
CA ARG A 696 14.29 29.01 24.73
C ARG A 696 13.06 28.11 24.50
N LEU A 697 13.20 27.02 23.76
CA LEU A 697 12.09 26.09 23.52
C LEU A 697 11.64 25.43 24.84
N ALA A 698 12.59 24.97 25.66
CA ALA A 698 12.32 24.35 26.94
C ALA A 698 11.63 25.31 27.92
N GLU A 699 12.08 26.57 27.99
CA GLU A 699 11.45 27.62 28.81
C GLU A 699 9.99 27.86 28.41
N GLU A 700 9.73 28.02 27.10
CA GLU A 700 8.39 28.30 26.58
C GLU A 700 7.47 27.08 26.70
N CYS A 701 8.00 25.86 26.47
CA CYS A 701 7.29 24.60 26.70
C CYS A 701 6.89 24.45 28.17
N ALA A 702 7.81 24.75 29.10
CA ALA A 702 7.54 24.69 30.53
C ALA A 702 6.51 25.74 30.96
N ALA A 703 6.61 26.99 30.47
CA ALA A 703 5.65 28.04 30.77
C ALA A 703 4.24 27.70 30.24
N ALA A 704 4.15 27.08 29.07
CA ALA A 704 2.90 26.66 28.45
C ALA A 704 2.37 25.30 28.95
N GLN A 705 3.18 24.53 29.69
CA GLN A 705 2.94 23.12 30.01
C GLN A 705 2.61 22.30 28.74
N ARG A 706 3.36 22.53 27.65
CA ARG A 706 3.18 21.89 26.34
C ARG A 706 4.53 21.48 25.79
N TRP A 707 4.73 20.19 25.60
CA TRP A 707 6.00 19.61 25.14
C TRP A 707 5.96 19.06 23.72
N SER A 708 4.86 19.34 22.99
CA SER A 708 4.74 19.10 21.55
C SER A 708 4.40 20.38 20.80
N PHE A 709 4.93 20.51 19.58
CA PHE A 709 4.85 21.70 18.75
C PHE A 709 4.92 21.32 17.27
N PHE A 710 4.61 22.26 16.39
CA PHE A 710 4.88 22.10 14.97
C PHE A 710 6.38 22.32 14.73
N PHE A 711 7.04 21.40 14.05
CA PHE A 711 8.45 21.47 13.73
C PHE A 711 8.64 21.61 12.22
N THR A 712 9.56 22.48 11.82
CA THR A 712 10.02 22.60 10.44
C THR A 712 11.52 22.77 10.38
N SER A 713 12.15 22.08 9.43
CA SER A 713 13.57 22.19 9.14
C SER A 713 13.80 22.07 7.64
N ALA A 714 14.63 22.94 7.10
CA ALA A 714 14.99 22.97 5.68
C ALA A 714 16.52 22.93 5.53
N PRO A 715 17.13 21.73 5.51
CA PRO A 715 18.57 21.58 5.29
C PRO A 715 19.02 22.20 3.96
N LEU A 716 20.31 22.54 3.87
CA LEU A 716 20.93 23.00 2.64
C LEU A 716 20.77 21.95 1.53
N ASN A 717 20.39 22.41 0.33
CA ASN A 717 20.25 21.55 -0.83
C ASN A 717 21.63 21.27 -1.46
N ILE A 718 22.40 20.38 -0.83
CA ILE A 718 23.75 19.98 -1.25
C ILE A 718 23.70 18.53 -1.76
N PRO A 719 23.73 18.29 -3.10
CA PRO A 719 23.76 16.94 -3.65
C PRO A 719 24.94 16.14 -3.09
N GLY A 720 24.64 14.98 -2.49
CA GLY A 720 25.65 14.14 -1.83
C GLY A 720 26.20 14.68 -0.51
N GLY A 721 25.63 15.76 0.03
CA GLY A 721 26.06 16.35 1.30
C GLY A 721 25.94 15.39 2.48
N VAL A 722 26.99 15.34 3.31
CA VAL A 722 27.08 14.44 4.47
C VAL A 722 26.37 15.00 5.71
N ALA A 723 26.31 16.32 5.85
CA ALA A 723 25.51 16.98 6.85
C ALA A 723 25.13 18.39 6.38
N SER A 724 24.25 19.03 7.12
CA SER A 724 23.87 20.43 6.91
C SER A 724 23.49 21.08 8.23
N PRO A 725 23.71 22.40 8.38
CA PRO A 725 22.97 23.18 9.36
C PRO A 725 21.46 22.91 9.22
N PRO A 726 20.71 22.79 10.33
CA PRO A 726 19.37 22.24 10.27
C PRO A 726 18.35 23.27 9.79
N ASN A 727 18.58 24.56 10.02
CA ASN A 727 17.61 25.63 9.77
C ASN A 727 16.24 25.24 10.36
N ALA A 728 16.26 24.85 11.64
CA ALA A 728 15.11 24.30 12.35
C ALA A 728 14.36 25.37 13.14
N ILE A 729 13.03 25.25 13.16
CA ILE A 729 12.10 26.13 13.89
C ILE A 729 11.02 25.26 14.54
N ALA A 730 10.78 25.50 15.83
CA ALA A 730 9.59 25.03 16.55
C ALA A 730 8.53 26.14 16.60
N ILE A 731 7.27 25.77 16.43
CA ILE A 731 6.12 26.68 16.51
C ILE A 731 5.10 26.10 17.50
N LEU A 732 4.95 26.76 18.65
CA LEU A 732 4.04 26.40 19.74
C LEU A 732 2.62 26.94 19.56
#